data_AF-A0A7X7KFJ8-F1
#
_entry.id   AF-A0A7X7KFJ8-F1
#
_cell.length_a   1.000
_cell.length_b   1.000
_cell.length_c   1.000
_cell.angle_alpha   90.00
_cell.angle_beta   90.00
_cell.angle_gamma   90.00
#
_symmetry.space_group_name_H-M   'P 1'
#
loop_
_entity.id
_entity.type
_entity.pdbx_description
1 polymer ?
#
loop_
_entity_poly.entity_id
_entity_poly.type
_entity_poly.pdbx_seq_one_letter_code
_entity_poly.pdbx_strand_id
1 'polypeptide(L)'
;MKQSIILGIGTGRCGTASLAKVLNQQSDAVCSFDEPPLLPWQHTDGPRVIRERFARFRLHGKKRLLGDCASFYLPYIEDAIAAEPDIRIVCLKRPREEVVASFCQWLDQTMPLPTNHWAKQPAPGWHHDPVRTRTYPQYDMQNREEGVRRYWDEYYQRVGELIERYPEHIRLFDTYEALNTEAGLRELLGFVGIPPERQVLAVGTRVDNPQDRRRRPRQLSDNPMDPRRCVILVPFASYITPPCERALEELERRGYPVRRVGGYAAIDQGRNQMATDALLDGFEETLWIDADVDFHPNSVDRLRSHRLPIVAGIYPQKGKRALASHVMPGSPKMVFGKDGGLVEILYAGAGFLLVRREVYLTVQERLQLPMCNERFRIPLIPFFHPMLHRCEEGHWYLAEDYAFCERARQCGFKIMADTTIRLWHIGNHAYGWEDAGMERERFDTFVLNFGPRPDPAQAKAGDDNPALTEFAQRHAWPSEKPQVSPFPERDWLASGTQAILSDTVPPSARLIVEVGSWVGRSTRYLANLAPRANIIAIDHWQGSPEHKADAELSPFLPRLYETFLSECWEYRRQIIPLKADSAEGLRAVAEAGLQPDLVYIDGDHSFESVVGDVQTALDLFPSATIVGDDWDWDGVRTAVQSVVKERGLKHESHGTGWKIVR
;
A
#
# COMPACT_ATOMS: atom_id res chain seq x y z
N MET A 1 -36.75 -11.45 34.34
CA MET A 1 -36.16 -12.75 34.74
C MET A 1 -34.65 -12.56 34.83
N LYS A 2 -34.00 -12.90 35.94
CA LYS A 2 -32.54 -12.78 36.06
C LYS A 2 -31.90 -13.80 35.11
N GLN A 3 -31.07 -13.33 34.18
CA GLN A 3 -30.35 -14.21 33.26
C GLN A 3 -29.11 -14.78 33.97
N SER A 4 -28.82 -16.06 33.74
CA SER A 4 -27.65 -16.75 34.27
C SER A 4 -26.75 -17.19 33.12
N ILE A 5 -25.44 -17.18 33.38
CA ILE A 5 -24.42 -17.57 32.39
C ILE A 5 -23.96 -19.01 32.66
N ILE A 6 -23.84 -19.79 31.59
CA ILE A 6 -23.28 -21.14 31.60
C ILE A 6 -22.08 -21.18 30.64
N LEU A 7 -20.97 -21.78 31.07
CA LEU A 7 -19.86 -22.11 30.17
C LEU A 7 -19.68 -23.62 30.09
N GLY A 8 -19.52 -24.14 28.88
CA GLY A 8 -19.09 -25.51 28.65
C GLY A 8 -17.60 -25.55 28.28
N ILE A 9 -16.81 -26.31 29.03
CA ILE A 9 -15.35 -26.41 28.84
C ILE A 9 -14.88 -27.86 28.72
N GLY A 10 -13.66 -28.02 28.22
CA GLY A 10 -13.01 -29.30 27.96
C GLY A 10 -11.94 -29.11 26.89
N THR A 11 -11.11 -30.13 26.66
CA THR A 11 -9.99 -30.05 25.70
C THR A 11 -10.40 -29.86 24.23
N GLY A 12 -11.69 -29.85 23.91
CA GLY A 12 -12.16 -30.07 22.54
C GLY A 12 -12.10 -31.55 22.18
N ARG A 13 -12.91 -31.96 21.19
CA ARG A 13 -13.13 -33.38 20.82
C ARG A 13 -13.59 -34.29 21.98
N CYS A 14 -14.07 -33.68 23.06
CA CYS A 14 -14.61 -34.32 24.27
C CYS A 14 -16.13 -34.13 24.44
N GLY A 15 -16.86 -33.79 23.38
CA GLY A 15 -18.32 -33.70 23.42
C GLY A 15 -18.91 -32.32 23.74
N THR A 16 -18.11 -31.27 23.86
CA THR A 16 -18.59 -29.90 24.15
C THR A 16 -19.58 -29.34 23.13
N ALA A 17 -19.48 -29.71 21.84
CA ALA A 17 -20.49 -29.37 20.84
C ALA A 17 -21.84 -30.07 21.12
N SER A 18 -21.80 -31.32 21.60
CA SER A 18 -22.99 -32.07 21.98
C SER A 18 -23.62 -31.50 23.25
N LEU A 19 -22.81 -31.03 24.21
CA LEU A 19 -23.28 -30.25 25.35
C LEU A 19 -24.06 -29.01 24.93
N ALA A 20 -23.52 -28.19 24.01
CA ALA A 20 -24.24 -27.02 23.51
C ALA A 20 -25.59 -27.40 22.88
N LYS A 21 -25.66 -28.52 22.14
CA LYS A 21 -26.93 -29.03 21.57
C LYS A 21 -27.91 -29.50 22.65
N VAL A 22 -27.44 -30.21 23.68
CA VAL A 22 -28.25 -30.64 24.84
C VAL A 22 -28.83 -29.43 25.58
N LEU A 23 -28.03 -28.38 25.80
CA LEU A 23 -28.50 -27.15 26.42
C LEU A 23 -29.53 -26.42 25.54
N ASN A 24 -29.33 -26.36 24.23
CA ASN A 24 -30.29 -25.73 23.31
C ASN A 24 -31.63 -26.48 23.15
N GLN A 25 -31.71 -27.75 23.56
CA GLN A 25 -32.99 -28.47 23.61
C GLN A 25 -33.85 -28.04 24.80
N GLN A 26 -33.29 -27.33 25.77
CA GLN A 26 -34.01 -26.83 26.93
C GLN A 26 -34.74 -25.54 26.53
N SER A 27 -36.03 -25.45 26.87
CA SER A 27 -36.92 -24.37 26.40
C SER A 27 -36.49 -22.95 26.82
N ASP A 28 -35.72 -22.84 27.90
CA ASP A 28 -35.27 -21.59 28.53
C ASP A 28 -33.75 -21.38 28.46
N ALA A 29 -33.09 -22.03 27.51
CA ALA A 29 -31.65 -21.89 27.31
C ALA A 29 -31.29 -21.53 25.85
N VAL A 30 -30.19 -20.79 25.71
CA VAL A 30 -29.48 -20.60 24.46
C VAL A 30 -27.98 -20.75 24.72
N CYS A 31 -27.34 -21.67 24.02
CA CYS A 31 -25.92 -21.98 24.19
C CYS A 31 -25.22 -22.05 22.84
N SER A 32 -24.27 -21.16 22.59
CA SER A 32 -23.45 -21.21 21.39
C SER A 32 -22.31 -22.24 21.53
N PHE A 33 -21.59 -22.47 20.43
CA PHE A 33 -20.39 -23.28 20.40
C PHE A 33 -19.31 -22.52 19.63
N ASP A 34 -18.13 -22.34 20.22
CA ASP A 34 -17.03 -21.52 19.70
C ASP A 34 -17.49 -20.09 19.29
N GLU A 35 -18.28 -19.39 20.12
CA GLU A 35 -18.79 -18.06 19.75
C GLU A 35 -17.66 -17.04 19.53
N PRO A 36 -17.53 -16.43 18.34
CA PRO A 36 -16.50 -15.44 18.08
C PRO A 36 -16.67 -14.14 18.88
N PRO A 37 -15.61 -13.33 19.08
CA PRO A 37 -14.21 -13.59 18.70
C PRO A 37 -13.61 -14.79 19.44
N LEU A 38 -12.66 -15.52 18.87
CA LEU A 38 -12.03 -16.62 19.63
C LEU A 38 -11.05 -16.04 20.66
N LEU A 39 -11.05 -16.55 21.89
CA LEU A 39 -10.15 -16.04 22.92
C LEU A 39 -8.75 -16.69 22.78
N PRO A 40 -7.66 -15.91 22.74
CA PRO A 40 -6.31 -16.46 22.73
C PRO A 40 -6.01 -17.28 24.00
N TRP A 41 -5.19 -18.31 23.88
CA TRP A 41 -4.76 -19.10 25.03
C TRP A 41 -3.85 -18.29 25.96
N GLN A 42 -3.00 -17.45 25.36
CA GLN A 42 -2.19 -16.49 26.11
C GLN A 42 -3.11 -15.36 26.61
N HIS A 43 -3.42 -15.41 27.89
CA HIS A 43 -4.31 -14.44 28.53
C HIS A 43 -3.57 -13.11 28.80
N THR A 44 -3.68 -12.16 27.88
CA THR A 44 -3.05 -10.82 27.97
C THR A 44 -4.03 -9.68 28.21
N ASP A 45 -5.32 -9.87 27.88
CA ASP A 45 -6.29 -8.76 27.79
C ASP A 45 -7.04 -8.46 29.10
N GLY A 46 -6.73 -9.22 30.17
CA GLY A 46 -7.35 -9.10 31.49
C GLY A 46 -8.87 -9.34 31.51
N PRO A 47 -9.54 -9.04 32.63
CA PRO A 47 -10.94 -9.45 32.86
C PRO A 47 -11.97 -8.72 31.99
N ARG A 48 -11.54 -7.69 31.23
CA ARG A 48 -12.43 -6.88 30.38
C ARG A 48 -13.07 -7.72 29.28
N VAL A 49 -12.32 -8.63 28.66
CA VAL A 49 -12.79 -9.40 27.51
C VAL A 49 -13.97 -10.31 27.85
N ILE A 50 -13.96 -10.91 29.05
CA ILE A 50 -15.05 -11.77 29.54
C ILE A 50 -16.29 -10.94 29.88
N ARG A 51 -16.13 -9.78 30.53
CA ARG A 51 -17.25 -8.88 30.83
C ARG A 51 -17.98 -8.43 29.56
N GLU A 52 -17.23 -8.01 28.54
CA GLU A 52 -17.81 -7.59 27.25
C GLU A 52 -18.52 -8.75 26.54
N ARG A 53 -17.98 -9.96 26.62
CA ARG A 53 -18.62 -11.18 26.09
C ARG A 53 -19.94 -11.47 26.78
N PHE A 54 -20.00 -11.45 28.11
CA PHE A 54 -21.25 -11.71 28.84
C PHE A 54 -22.29 -10.61 28.61
N ALA A 55 -21.86 -9.35 28.50
CA ALA A 55 -22.75 -8.27 28.09
C ALA A 55 -23.36 -8.53 26.70
N ARG A 56 -22.56 -9.05 25.75
CA ARG A 56 -23.05 -9.44 24.41
C ARG A 56 -24.06 -10.58 24.46
N PHE A 57 -23.82 -11.62 25.28
CA PHE A 57 -24.79 -12.71 25.46
C PHE A 57 -26.14 -12.15 25.90
N ARG A 58 -26.17 -11.24 26.88
CA ARG A 58 -27.40 -10.62 27.39
C ARG A 58 -28.08 -9.72 26.36
N LEU A 59 -27.30 -8.98 25.56
CA LEU A 59 -27.85 -8.10 24.54
C LEU A 59 -28.62 -8.86 23.45
N HIS A 60 -28.15 -10.05 23.07
CA HIS A 60 -28.74 -10.84 21.97
C HIS A 60 -29.65 -11.97 22.46
N GLY A 61 -29.47 -12.44 23.70
CA GLY A 61 -30.20 -13.55 24.29
C GLY A 61 -31.47 -13.10 25.03
N LYS A 62 -32.61 -13.68 24.67
CA LYS A 62 -33.90 -13.45 25.37
C LYS A 62 -34.25 -14.53 26.40
N LYS A 63 -33.47 -15.60 26.46
CA LYS A 63 -33.66 -16.75 27.37
C LYS A 63 -33.07 -16.46 28.75
N ARG A 64 -33.48 -17.21 29.78
CA ARG A 64 -32.89 -17.10 31.11
C ARG A 64 -31.45 -17.62 31.12
N LEU A 65 -31.22 -18.80 30.57
CA LEU A 65 -29.89 -19.43 30.55
C LEU A 65 -29.20 -19.07 29.24
N LEU A 66 -28.08 -18.36 29.35
CA LEU A 66 -27.25 -17.97 28.22
C LEU A 66 -25.89 -18.64 28.36
N GLY A 67 -25.30 -19.13 27.30
CA GLY A 67 -23.98 -19.74 27.42
C GLY A 67 -23.23 -19.94 26.13
N ASP A 68 -22.02 -20.45 26.28
CA ASP A 68 -21.16 -20.84 25.18
C ASP A 68 -20.29 -22.02 25.59
N CYS A 69 -20.03 -22.92 24.66
CA CYS A 69 -19.14 -24.06 24.85
C CYS A 69 -17.88 -23.87 24.01
N ALA A 70 -16.71 -23.79 24.65
CA ALA A 70 -15.43 -23.69 23.96
C ALA A 70 -14.26 -24.14 24.83
N SER A 71 -13.20 -24.68 24.21
CA SER A 71 -12.01 -25.12 24.94
C SER A 71 -11.18 -23.95 25.49
N PHE A 72 -11.18 -22.81 24.78
CA PHE A 72 -10.35 -21.65 25.07
C PHE A 72 -10.76 -20.84 26.30
N TYR A 73 -11.83 -21.23 27.02
CA TYR A 73 -12.22 -20.54 28.25
C TYR A 73 -11.34 -20.86 29.46
N LEU A 74 -10.55 -21.94 29.43
CA LEU A 74 -9.77 -22.38 30.60
C LEU A 74 -8.88 -21.28 31.21
N PRO A 75 -8.13 -20.48 30.42
CA PRO A 75 -7.29 -19.40 30.97
C PRO A 75 -8.09 -18.24 31.60
N TYR A 76 -9.40 -18.19 31.38
CA TYR A 76 -10.28 -17.06 31.73
C TYR A 76 -11.31 -17.41 32.82
N ILE A 77 -11.25 -18.61 33.40
CA ILE A 77 -12.28 -19.07 34.34
C ILE A 77 -12.36 -18.21 35.60
N GLU A 78 -11.22 -17.79 36.15
CA GLU A 78 -11.19 -16.94 37.34
C GLU A 78 -11.84 -15.57 37.06
N ASP A 79 -11.55 -14.97 35.91
CA ASP A 79 -12.20 -13.74 35.46
C ASP A 79 -13.69 -13.92 35.20
N ALA A 80 -14.10 -15.08 34.68
CA ALA A 80 -15.50 -15.40 34.45
C ALA A 80 -16.29 -15.51 35.75
N ILE A 81 -15.73 -16.14 36.78
CA ILE A 81 -16.34 -16.25 38.11
C ILE A 81 -16.38 -14.87 38.78
N ALA A 82 -15.31 -14.09 38.69
CA ALA A 82 -15.26 -12.72 39.23
C ALA A 82 -16.29 -11.79 38.56
N ALA A 83 -16.52 -11.95 37.25
CA ALA A 83 -17.49 -11.18 36.49
C ALA A 83 -18.94 -11.64 36.70
N GLU A 84 -19.15 -12.94 36.95
CA GLU A 84 -20.46 -13.55 37.12
C GLU A 84 -20.46 -14.52 38.32
N PRO A 85 -20.82 -14.03 39.53
CA PRO A 85 -20.80 -14.86 40.74
C PRO A 85 -21.78 -16.03 40.74
N ASP A 86 -22.80 -16.04 39.87
CA ASP A 86 -23.76 -17.15 39.76
C ASP A 86 -23.44 -18.11 38.59
N ILE A 87 -22.27 -17.96 37.96
CA ILE A 87 -21.90 -18.77 36.80
C ILE A 87 -21.85 -20.26 37.15
N ARG A 88 -22.24 -21.09 36.18
CA ARG A 88 -22.09 -22.54 36.22
C ARG A 88 -21.24 -22.99 35.04
N ILE A 89 -20.18 -23.75 35.34
CA ILE A 89 -19.17 -24.16 34.37
C ILE A 89 -19.15 -25.69 34.34
N VAL A 90 -19.61 -26.24 33.21
CA VAL A 90 -19.65 -27.68 32.96
C VAL A 90 -18.37 -28.08 32.26
N CYS A 91 -17.52 -28.87 32.93
CA CYS A 91 -16.32 -29.44 32.31
C CYS A 91 -16.57 -30.89 31.89
N LEU A 92 -16.41 -31.20 30.61
CA LEU A 92 -16.48 -32.58 30.11
C LEU A 92 -15.09 -33.20 30.02
N LYS A 93 -14.96 -34.45 30.47
CA LYS A 93 -13.75 -35.26 30.36
C LYS A 93 -14.00 -36.51 29.54
N ARG A 94 -13.11 -36.77 28.59
CA ARG A 94 -13.08 -37.97 27.76
C ARG A 94 -11.68 -38.60 27.85
N PRO A 95 -11.52 -39.93 27.79
CA PRO A 95 -10.22 -40.59 27.89
C PRO A 95 -9.16 -39.98 26.94
N ARG A 96 -7.93 -39.81 27.45
CA ARG A 96 -6.85 -39.08 26.78
C ARG A 96 -6.57 -39.58 25.36
N GLU A 97 -6.29 -40.87 25.20
CA GLU A 97 -5.90 -41.42 23.90
C GLU A 97 -7.02 -41.35 22.87
N GLU A 98 -8.29 -41.40 23.30
CA GLU A 98 -9.42 -41.19 22.40
C GLU A 98 -9.54 -39.74 21.92
N VAL A 99 -9.26 -38.78 22.80
CA VAL A 99 -9.22 -37.36 22.43
C VAL A 99 -8.08 -37.11 21.44
N VAL A 100 -6.89 -37.67 21.69
CA VAL A 100 -5.72 -37.56 20.82
C VAL A 100 -6.03 -38.11 19.42
N ALA A 101 -6.54 -39.35 19.35
CA ALA A 101 -6.91 -39.97 18.09
C ALA A 101 -8.00 -39.17 17.36
N SER A 102 -9.03 -38.71 18.07
CA SER A 102 -10.12 -37.93 17.48
C SER A 102 -9.66 -36.55 16.98
N PHE A 103 -8.72 -35.91 17.67
CA PHE A 103 -8.14 -34.64 17.22
C PHE A 103 -7.32 -34.82 15.95
N CYS A 104 -6.40 -35.78 15.93
CA CYS A 104 -5.53 -36.01 14.79
C CYS A 104 -6.37 -36.37 13.55
N GLN A 105 -7.30 -37.31 13.69
CA GLN A 105 -8.23 -37.67 12.61
C GLN A 105 -9.02 -36.46 12.12
N TRP A 106 -9.54 -35.64 13.03
CA TRP A 106 -10.32 -34.46 12.64
C TRP A 106 -9.47 -33.42 11.91
N LEU A 107 -8.27 -33.13 12.39
CA LEU A 107 -7.35 -32.19 11.72
C LEU A 107 -7.01 -32.68 10.31
N ASP A 108 -6.69 -33.96 10.17
CA ASP A 108 -6.32 -34.55 8.87
C ASP A 108 -7.49 -34.57 7.87
N GLN A 109 -8.74 -34.58 8.35
CA GLN A 109 -9.94 -34.58 7.51
C GLN A 109 -10.45 -33.18 7.17
N THR A 110 -10.17 -32.18 8.01
CA THR A 110 -10.86 -30.87 7.94
C THR A 110 -9.94 -29.69 7.67
N MET A 111 -8.62 -29.84 7.87
CA MET A 111 -7.66 -28.81 7.57
C MET A 111 -7.14 -28.96 6.14
N PRO A 112 -6.95 -27.85 5.40
CA PRO A 112 -6.47 -27.92 4.02
C PRO A 112 -4.99 -28.33 3.93
N LEU A 113 -4.24 -28.20 5.02
CA LEU A 113 -2.82 -28.51 5.16
C LEU A 113 -2.58 -29.32 6.45
N PRO A 114 -1.50 -30.12 6.55
CA PRO A 114 -1.12 -30.78 7.79
C PRO A 114 -0.91 -29.75 8.91
N THR A 115 -1.80 -29.75 9.90
CA THR A 115 -1.83 -28.73 10.96
C THR A 115 -1.33 -29.27 12.29
N ASN A 116 -0.47 -28.50 12.97
CA ASN A 116 -0.08 -28.74 14.35
C ASN A 116 -0.21 -27.44 15.17
N HIS A 117 -1.31 -27.31 15.94
CA HIS A 117 -1.56 -26.12 16.75
C HIS A 117 -0.61 -26.00 17.97
N TRP A 118 -0.05 -27.12 18.43
CA TRP A 118 0.67 -27.18 19.70
C TRP A 118 2.17 -27.00 19.56
N ALA A 119 2.74 -27.09 18.35
CA ALA A 119 4.14 -26.77 18.13
C ALA A 119 4.34 -25.25 18.16
N LYS A 120 5.32 -24.75 18.91
CA LYS A 120 5.71 -23.33 18.90
C LYS A 120 6.18 -22.89 17.51
N GLN A 121 7.00 -23.72 16.87
CA GLN A 121 7.43 -23.56 15.49
C GLN A 121 7.29 -24.90 14.77
N PRO A 122 6.27 -25.08 13.90
CA PRO A 122 6.08 -26.33 13.18
C PRO A 122 7.25 -26.65 12.26
N ALA A 123 7.62 -27.92 12.19
CA ALA A 123 8.60 -28.44 11.24
C ALA A 123 8.15 -28.20 9.78
N PRO A 124 9.08 -28.20 8.80
CA PRO A 124 8.73 -28.10 7.38
C PRO A 124 7.64 -29.11 6.97
N GLY A 125 6.60 -28.62 6.28
CA GLY A 125 5.42 -29.42 5.89
C GLY A 125 4.29 -29.46 6.93
N TRP A 126 4.52 -28.94 8.13
CA TRP A 126 3.49 -28.72 9.15
C TRP A 126 3.17 -27.23 9.27
N HIS A 127 1.91 -26.92 9.57
CA HIS A 127 1.42 -25.56 9.51
C HIS A 127 0.60 -25.19 10.75
N HIS A 128 0.62 -23.90 11.08
CA HIS A 128 -0.39 -23.29 11.94
C HIS A 128 -1.64 -22.94 11.12
N ASP A 129 -2.81 -23.15 11.74
CA ASP A 129 -4.03 -22.50 11.28
C ASP A 129 -4.01 -21.01 11.70
N PRO A 130 -4.24 -20.06 10.79
CA PRO A 130 -4.16 -18.63 11.08
C PRO A 130 -5.16 -18.11 12.13
N VAL A 131 -6.25 -18.85 12.41
CA VAL A 131 -7.34 -18.39 13.28
C VAL A 131 -7.36 -19.13 14.61
N ARG A 132 -7.25 -20.46 14.59
CA ARG A 132 -7.45 -21.35 15.74
C ARG A 132 -6.17 -21.66 16.50
N THR A 133 -4.98 -21.60 15.89
CA THR A 133 -3.74 -21.97 16.59
C THR A 133 -3.54 -21.16 17.88
N ARG A 134 -3.86 -19.87 17.85
CA ARG A 134 -3.75 -18.99 19.03
C ARG A 134 -4.66 -19.39 20.19
N THR A 135 -5.66 -20.25 19.98
CA THR A 135 -6.58 -20.71 21.03
C THR A 135 -6.08 -21.96 21.75
N TYR A 136 -4.84 -22.40 21.47
CA TYR A 136 -4.18 -23.54 22.10
C TYR A 136 -2.85 -23.12 22.75
N PRO A 137 -2.36 -23.86 23.76
CA PRO A 137 -0.99 -23.68 24.23
C PRO A 137 0.02 -24.14 23.17
N GLN A 138 1.21 -23.59 23.25
CA GLN A 138 2.31 -23.87 22.32
C GLN A 138 3.52 -24.39 23.10
N TYR A 139 4.09 -25.49 22.62
CA TYR A 139 5.18 -26.23 23.24
C TYR A 139 6.39 -26.29 22.31
N ASP A 140 7.58 -26.41 22.89
CA ASP A 140 8.80 -26.73 22.15
C ASP A 140 8.81 -28.23 21.79
N MET A 141 7.96 -28.60 20.85
CA MET A 141 7.69 -29.98 20.48
C MET A 141 7.16 -30.07 19.06
N GLN A 142 7.58 -31.10 18.33
CA GLN A 142 7.19 -31.31 16.93
C GLN A 142 6.13 -32.40 16.76
N ASN A 143 6.11 -33.40 17.65
CA ASN A 143 5.12 -34.47 17.58
C ASN A 143 3.74 -33.93 17.98
N ARG A 144 2.81 -33.87 17.01
CA ARG A 144 1.45 -33.38 17.21
C ARG A 144 0.69 -34.17 18.26
N GLU A 145 0.74 -35.51 18.21
CA GLU A 145 0.03 -36.37 19.17
C GLU A 145 0.50 -36.13 20.59
N GLU A 146 1.81 -36.02 20.78
CA GLU A 146 2.39 -35.76 22.09
C GLU A 146 2.05 -34.34 22.59
N GLY A 147 1.99 -33.37 21.68
CA GLY A 147 1.45 -32.04 21.97
C GLY A 147 -0.01 -32.09 22.46
N VAL A 148 -0.86 -32.92 21.83
CA VAL A 148 -2.25 -33.11 22.27
C VAL A 148 -2.32 -33.82 23.62
N ARG A 149 -1.48 -34.85 23.87
CA ARG A 149 -1.42 -35.56 25.16
C ARG A 149 -1.06 -34.60 26.29
N ARG A 150 0.02 -33.84 26.10
CA ARG A 150 0.45 -32.82 27.06
C ARG A 150 -0.63 -31.77 27.31
N TYR A 151 -1.26 -31.27 26.25
CA TYR A 151 -2.37 -30.33 26.37
C TYR A 151 -3.53 -30.92 27.18
N TRP A 152 -3.90 -32.18 26.95
CA TRP A 152 -4.95 -32.85 27.72
C TRP A 152 -4.58 -32.96 29.21
N ASP A 153 -3.35 -33.38 29.50
CA ASP A 153 -2.86 -33.55 30.87
C ASP A 153 -2.87 -32.20 31.63
N GLU A 154 -2.29 -31.15 31.03
CA GLU A 154 -2.27 -29.80 31.60
C GLU A 154 -3.67 -29.19 31.74
N TYR A 155 -4.57 -29.43 30.78
CA TYR A 155 -5.95 -28.92 30.82
C TYR A 155 -6.69 -29.46 32.04
N TYR A 156 -6.69 -30.78 32.24
CA TYR A 156 -7.45 -31.39 33.33
C TYR A 156 -6.74 -31.26 34.68
N GLN A 157 -5.41 -31.12 34.72
CA GLN A 157 -4.71 -30.69 35.92
C GLN A 157 -5.21 -29.32 36.38
N ARG A 158 -5.25 -28.34 35.46
CA ARG A 158 -5.71 -26.98 35.77
C ARG A 158 -7.19 -26.95 36.15
N VAL A 159 -8.04 -27.75 35.52
CA VAL A 159 -9.45 -27.90 35.94
C VAL A 159 -9.56 -28.43 37.37
N GLY A 160 -8.72 -29.39 37.77
CA GLY A 160 -8.68 -29.91 39.14
C GLY A 160 -8.40 -28.81 40.17
N GLU A 161 -7.35 -28.01 39.93
CA GLU A 161 -7.01 -26.85 40.77
C GLU A 161 -8.16 -25.84 40.89
N LEU A 162 -8.87 -25.60 39.78
CA LEU A 162 -9.99 -24.67 39.74
C LEU A 162 -11.23 -25.23 40.48
N ILE A 163 -11.49 -26.53 40.43
CA ILE A 163 -12.58 -27.17 41.16
C ILE A 163 -12.32 -27.11 42.67
N GLU A 164 -11.09 -27.35 43.11
CA GLU A 164 -10.72 -27.23 44.53
C GLU A 164 -10.95 -25.79 45.06
N ARG A 165 -10.66 -24.79 44.23
CA ARG A 165 -10.82 -23.38 44.59
C ARG A 165 -12.26 -22.87 44.46
N TYR A 166 -13.02 -23.38 43.49
CA TYR A 166 -14.35 -22.90 43.12
C TYR A 166 -15.38 -24.05 42.94
N PRO A 167 -15.60 -24.89 43.97
CA PRO A 167 -16.40 -26.12 43.85
C PRO A 167 -17.88 -25.87 43.51
N GLU A 168 -18.41 -24.70 43.86
CA GLU A 168 -19.79 -24.29 43.56
C GLU A 168 -19.99 -23.83 42.10
N HIS A 169 -18.91 -23.44 41.42
CA HIS A 169 -18.97 -22.88 40.06
C HIS A 169 -18.64 -23.90 38.99
N ILE A 170 -17.76 -24.86 39.27
CA ILE A 170 -17.21 -25.77 38.26
C ILE A 170 -17.45 -27.21 38.67
N ARG A 171 -17.99 -28.01 37.76
CA ARG A 171 -18.12 -29.46 37.95
C ARG A 171 -17.57 -30.22 36.76
N LEU A 172 -16.81 -31.28 37.06
CA LEU A 172 -16.27 -32.23 36.09
C LEU A 172 -17.27 -33.38 35.88
N PHE A 173 -17.51 -33.71 34.62
CA PHE A 173 -18.39 -34.81 34.22
C PHE A 173 -17.65 -35.74 33.27
N ASP A 174 -17.81 -37.05 33.46
CA ASP A 174 -17.44 -38.02 32.43
C ASP A 174 -18.38 -37.84 31.23
N THR A 175 -17.81 -37.74 30.04
CA THR A 175 -18.56 -37.43 28.81
C THR A 175 -19.59 -38.51 28.49
N TYR A 176 -19.24 -39.78 28.72
CA TYR A 176 -20.11 -40.91 28.37
C TYR A 176 -21.28 -41.00 29.33
N GLU A 177 -21.00 -40.88 30.62
CA GLU A 177 -22.05 -40.87 31.64
C GLU A 177 -22.97 -39.65 31.47
N ALA A 178 -22.41 -38.46 31.36
CA ALA A 178 -23.17 -37.21 31.39
C ALA A 178 -24.04 -36.97 30.15
N LEU A 179 -23.61 -37.38 28.96
CA LEU A 179 -24.35 -37.12 27.72
C LEU A 179 -25.11 -38.34 27.18
N ASN A 180 -24.73 -39.56 27.58
CA ASN A 180 -25.31 -40.80 27.04
C ASN A 180 -26.09 -41.63 28.06
N THR A 181 -26.36 -41.10 29.26
CA THR A 181 -27.28 -41.72 30.22
C THR A 181 -28.32 -40.71 30.71
N GLU A 182 -29.51 -41.18 31.07
CA GLU A 182 -30.52 -40.31 31.67
C GLU A 182 -30.06 -39.76 33.02
N ALA A 183 -29.40 -40.58 33.85
CA ALA A 183 -28.90 -40.18 35.15
C ALA A 183 -27.88 -39.03 35.04
N GLY A 184 -26.90 -39.16 34.14
CA GLY A 184 -25.91 -38.13 33.90
C GLY A 184 -26.50 -36.84 33.34
N LEU A 185 -27.46 -36.92 32.40
CA LEU A 185 -28.15 -35.72 31.91
C LEU A 185 -28.95 -35.03 33.02
N ARG A 186 -29.61 -35.78 33.89
CA ARG A 186 -30.34 -35.22 35.03
C ARG A 186 -29.43 -34.45 35.98
N GLU A 187 -28.26 -35.03 36.29
CA GLU A 187 -27.27 -34.40 37.14
C GLU A 187 -26.71 -33.12 36.49
N LEU A 188 -26.28 -33.20 35.23
CA LEU A 188 -25.71 -32.07 34.49
C LEU A 188 -26.71 -30.92 34.35
N LEU A 189 -27.95 -31.20 33.94
CA LEU A 189 -28.99 -30.19 33.79
C LEU A 189 -29.41 -29.61 35.16
N GLY A 190 -29.39 -30.43 36.21
CA GLY A 190 -29.60 -29.98 37.58
C GLY A 190 -28.53 -29.00 38.04
N PHE A 191 -27.25 -29.30 37.77
CA PHE A 191 -26.11 -28.45 38.12
C PHE A 191 -26.19 -27.05 37.48
N VAL A 192 -26.66 -26.96 36.23
CA VAL A 192 -26.86 -25.66 35.54
C VAL A 192 -28.19 -24.98 35.91
N GLY A 193 -28.93 -25.50 36.89
CA GLY A 193 -30.13 -24.88 37.44
C GLY A 193 -31.39 -25.06 36.58
N ILE A 194 -31.54 -26.21 35.92
CA ILE A 194 -32.78 -26.62 35.24
C ILE A 194 -33.49 -27.66 36.11
N PRO A 195 -34.72 -27.37 36.58
CA PRO A 195 -35.41 -28.23 37.53
C PRO A 195 -35.92 -29.52 36.83
N PRO A 196 -35.99 -30.66 37.54
CA PRO A 196 -36.25 -31.97 36.94
C PRO A 196 -37.49 -32.04 36.04
N GLU A 197 -38.56 -31.33 36.38
CA GLU A 197 -39.82 -31.29 35.62
C GLU A 197 -39.74 -30.50 34.30
N ARG A 198 -38.66 -29.75 34.08
CA ARG A 198 -38.40 -28.99 32.85
C ARG A 198 -37.25 -29.54 32.01
N GLN A 199 -36.59 -30.59 32.48
CA GLN A 199 -35.45 -31.17 31.77
C GLN A 199 -35.90 -31.96 30.55
N VAL A 200 -35.31 -31.65 29.40
CA VAL A 200 -35.42 -32.46 28.19
C VAL A 200 -34.21 -33.40 28.13
N LEU A 201 -34.44 -34.69 28.38
CA LEU A 201 -33.39 -35.71 28.44
C LEU A 201 -33.14 -36.34 27.06
N ALA A 202 -32.39 -35.65 26.22
CA ALA A 202 -32.02 -36.15 24.90
C ALA A 202 -30.72 -36.99 24.96
N VAL A 203 -30.84 -38.20 25.50
CA VAL A 203 -29.73 -39.15 25.63
C VAL A 203 -29.11 -39.47 24.27
N GLY A 204 -27.78 -39.53 24.20
CA GLY A 204 -27.08 -39.92 22.98
C GLY A 204 -27.12 -38.85 21.89
N THR A 205 -27.38 -37.59 22.26
CA THR A 205 -27.33 -36.46 21.33
C THR A 205 -25.93 -36.37 20.72
N ARG A 206 -25.84 -36.72 19.43
CA ARG A 206 -24.63 -36.52 18.64
C ARG A 206 -24.78 -35.27 17.77
N VAL A 207 -23.66 -34.58 17.62
CA VAL A 207 -23.51 -33.49 16.67
C VAL A 207 -22.53 -33.96 15.62
N ASP A 208 -23.03 -34.28 14.44
CA ASP A 208 -22.23 -34.19 13.23
C ASP A 208 -21.98 -32.69 13.04
N ASN A 209 -20.71 -32.28 13.11
CA ASN A 209 -20.34 -30.87 13.19
C ASN A 209 -20.93 -30.09 11.99
N PRO A 210 -22.00 -29.27 12.14
CA PRO A 210 -22.72 -28.70 10.99
C PRO A 210 -21.89 -27.65 10.24
N GLN A 211 -20.79 -27.18 10.86
CA GLN A 211 -19.85 -26.24 10.27
C GLN A 211 -18.79 -26.92 9.38
N ASP A 212 -18.82 -28.25 9.18
CA ASP A 212 -17.91 -28.99 8.29
C ASP A 212 -18.21 -28.76 6.78
N ARG A 213 -18.58 -27.54 6.40
CA ARG A 213 -18.24 -26.99 5.07
C ARG A 213 -16.76 -26.54 5.03
N ARG A 214 -15.90 -27.18 5.82
CA ARG A 214 -14.46 -26.86 5.92
C ARG A 214 -13.68 -27.65 4.88
N ARG A 215 -12.63 -26.99 4.39
CA ARG A 215 -11.96 -27.22 3.12
C ARG A 215 -11.27 -28.58 3.13
N ARG A 216 -11.64 -29.47 2.20
CA ARG A 216 -11.02 -30.80 2.08
C ARG A 216 -9.49 -30.64 1.92
N PRO A 217 -8.70 -31.57 2.47
CA PRO A 217 -7.25 -31.58 2.24
C PRO A 217 -6.93 -31.44 0.76
N ARG A 218 -5.98 -30.57 0.43
CA ARG A 218 -5.59 -30.36 -0.97
C ARG A 218 -4.75 -31.54 -1.43
N GLN A 219 -5.20 -32.23 -2.48
CA GLN A 219 -4.37 -33.23 -3.17
C GLN A 219 -3.44 -32.53 -4.16
N LEU A 220 -2.25 -32.16 -3.68
CA LEU A 220 -1.19 -31.53 -4.47
C LEU A 220 -0.19 -32.58 -4.97
N SER A 221 0.38 -32.36 -6.16
CA SER A 221 1.51 -33.18 -6.63
C SER A 221 2.82 -32.71 -6.00
N ASP A 222 3.86 -33.54 -6.01
CA ASP A 222 5.20 -33.17 -5.52
C ASP A 222 5.90 -32.11 -6.38
N ASN A 223 5.33 -31.75 -7.53
CA ASN A 223 5.86 -30.69 -8.38
C ASN A 223 5.67 -29.31 -7.69
N PRO A 224 6.75 -28.56 -7.41
CA PRO A 224 6.65 -27.22 -6.83
C PRO A 224 5.91 -26.23 -7.74
N MET A 225 5.84 -26.50 -9.05
CA MET A 225 5.13 -25.70 -10.03
C MET A 225 3.67 -26.13 -10.24
N ASP A 226 3.13 -27.06 -9.44
CA ASP A 226 1.71 -27.45 -9.51
C ASP A 226 0.84 -26.18 -9.42
N PRO A 227 0.02 -25.87 -10.44
CA PRO A 227 -0.76 -24.63 -10.50
C PRO A 227 -1.79 -24.55 -9.36
N ARG A 228 -2.20 -25.70 -8.79
CA ARG A 228 -3.11 -25.76 -7.65
C ARG A 228 -2.48 -25.29 -6.35
N ARG A 229 -1.17 -25.03 -6.29
CA ARG A 229 -0.49 -24.42 -5.12
C ARG A 229 -0.68 -22.90 -5.05
N CYS A 230 -0.94 -22.26 -6.19
CA CYS A 230 -1.04 -20.81 -6.33
C CYS A 230 -2.47 -20.39 -6.67
N VAL A 231 -3.04 -19.45 -5.92
CA VAL A 231 -4.31 -18.80 -6.29
C VAL A 231 -4.04 -17.47 -6.97
N ILE A 232 -4.71 -17.22 -8.09
CA ILE A 232 -4.71 -15.92 -8.74
C ILE A 232 -5.83 -15.07 -8.12
N LEU A 233 -5.49 -13.90 -7.60
CA LEU A 233 -6.38 -13.00 -6.88
C LEU A 233 -6.57 -11.72 -7.69
N VAL A 234 -7.79 -11.50 -8.19
CA VAL A 234 -8.13 -10.40 -9.09
C VAL A 234 -9.24 -9.55 -8.46
N PRO A 235 -8.89 -8.53 -7.65
CA PRO A 235 -9.87 -7.57 -7.19
C PRO A 235 -10.26 -6.63 -8.34
N PHE A 236 -11.55 -6.33 -8.50
CA PHE A 236 -12.02 -5.39 -9.52
C PHE A 236 -13.09 -4.44 -8.98
N ALA A 237 -13.05 -3.18 -9.41
CA ALA A 237 -14.08 -2.21 -9.02
C ALA A 237 -15.33 -2.31 -9.90
N SER A 238 -15.16 -2.22 -11.22
CA SER A 238 -16.28 -2.19 -12.19
C SER A 238 -16.25 -3.38 -13.14
N TYR A 239 -15.15 -3.60 -13.84
CA TYR A 239 -14.99 -4.70 -14.79
C TYR A 239 -13.53 -5.13 -14.86
N ILE A 240 -13.30 -6.32 -15.42
CA ILE A 240 -11.98 -6.82 -15.78
C ILE A 240 -11.78 -6.56 -17.27
N THR A 241 -10.64 -5.96 -17.62
CA THR A 241 -10.36 -5.59 -19.01
C THR A 241 -10.29 -6.84 -19.89
N PRO A 242 -10.79 -6.81 -21.14
CA PRO A 242 -10.80 -8.00 -21.99
C PRO A 242 -9.44 -8.67 -22.19
N PRO A 243 -8.30 -7.94 -22.32
CA PRO A 243 -6.98 -8.57 -22.37
C PRO A 243 -6.61 -9.34 -21.10
N CYS A 244 -6.85 -8.73 -19.92
CA CYS A 244 -6.64 -9.37 -18.62
C CYS A 244 -7.50 -10.64 -18.50
N GLU A 245 -8.79 -10.55 -18.82
CA GLU A 245 -9.73 -11.68 -18.71
C GLU A 245 -9.30 -12.87 -19.59
N ARG A 246 -8.90 -12.63 -20.85
CA ARG A 246 -8.38 -13.70 -21.73
C ARG A 246 -7.14 -14.39 -21.14
N ALA A 247 -6.25 -13.62 -20.51
CA ALA A 247 -5.07 -14.20 -19.88
C ALA A 247 -5.44 -15.03 -18.64
N LEU A 248 -6.44 -14.60 -17.86
CA LEU A 248 -6.98 -15.34 -16.71
C LEU A 248 -7.66 -16.65 -17.14
N GLU A 249 -8.47 -16.64 -18.19
CA GLU A 249 -9.10 -17.85 -18.75
C GLU A 249 -8.05 -18.89 -19.17
N GLU A 250 -6.94 -18.45 -19.76
CA GLU A 250 -5.82 -19.34 -20.10
C GLU A 250 -5.12 -19.90 -18.85
N LEU A 251 -5.00 -19.12 -17.76
CA LEU A 251 -4.49 -19.65 -16.49
C LEU A 251 -5.42 -20.70 -15.89
N GLU A 252 -6.74 -20.50 -15.95
CA GLU A 252 -7.73 -21.49 -15.51
C GLU A 252 -7.63 -22.78 -16.33
N ARG A 253 -7.47 -22.66 -17.66
CA ARG A 253 -7.24 -23.81 -18.55
C ARG A 253 -5.97 -24.58 -18.18
N ARG A 254 -4.94 -23.89 -17.67
CA ARG A 254 -3.71 -24.50 -17.15
C ARG A 254 -3.85 -25.08 -15.74
N GLY A 255 -5.01 -24.91 -15.09
CA GLY A 255 -5.32 -25.49 -13.79
C GLY A 255 -5.07 -24.55 -12.60
N TYR A 256 -4.80 -23.27 -12.82
CA TYR A 256 -4.71 -22.28 -11.74
C TYR A 256 -6.11 -21.93 -11.23
N PRO A 257 -6.35 -21.98 -9.91
CA PRO A 257 -7.55 -21.38 -9.33
C PRO A 257 -7.51 -19.85 -9.45
N VAL A 258 -8.51 -19.27 -10.11
CA VAL A 258 -8.64 -17.80 -10.26
C VAL A 258 -9.84 -17.30 -9.46
N ARG A 259 -9.64 -16.23 -8.67
CA ARG A 259 -10.68 -15.55 -7.90
C ARG A 259 -10.84 -14.13 -8.39
N ARG A 260 -11.91 -13.89 -9.13
CA ARG A 260 -12.37 -12.56 -9.54
C ARG A 260 -13.33 -12.05 -8.49
N VAL A 261 -12.97 -10.98 -7.77
CA VAL A 261 -13.78 -10.50 -6.64
C VAL A 261 -14.02 -9.00 -6.80
N GLY A 262 -15.30 -8.64 -6.92
CA GLY A 262 -15.74 -7.25 -7.01
C GLY A 262 -16.43 -6.74 -5.75
N GLY A 263 -16.76 -5.45 -5.73
CA GLY A 263 -17.64 -4.87 -4.71
C GLY A 263 -16.93 -4.22 -3.50
N TYR A 264 -15.62 -4.03 -3.57
CA TYR A 264 -14.87 -3.29 -2.55
C TYR A 264 -14.64 -1.84 -2.98
N ALA A 265 -15.21 -0.89 -2.25
CA ALA A 265 -14.89 0.54 -2.41
C ALA A 265 -13.48 0.86 -1.88
N ALA A 266 -13.06 0.15 -0.82
CA ALA A 266 -11.74 0.24 -0.21
C ALA A 266 -10.93 -1.00 -0.61
N ILE A 267 -9.99 -0.84 -1.54
CA ILE A 267 -9.25 -1.95 -2.15
C ILE A 267 -8.44 -2.75 -1.12
N ASP A 268 -7.93 -2.09 -0.08
CA ASP A 268 -7.21 -2.72 1.03
C ASP A 268 -8.07 -3.76 1.75
N GLN A 269 -9.36 -3.46 1.99
CA GLN A 269 -10.29 -4.41 2.62
C GLN A 269 -10.47 -5.64 1.74
N GLY A 270 -10.61 -5.45 0.43
CA GLY A 270 -10.72 -6.54 -0.54
C GLY A 270 -9.48 -7.43 -0.55
N ARG A 271 -8.29 -6.83 -0.63
CA ARG A 271 -7.02 -7.58 -0.58
C ARG A 271 -6.83 -8.32 0.75
N ASN A 272 -7.15 -7.69 1.88
CA ASN A 272 -7.07 -8.32 3.20
C ASN A 272 -7.98 -9.55 3.31
N GLN A 273 -9.23 -9.44 2.85
CA GLN A 273 -10.18 -10.55 2.85
C GLN A 273 -9.70 -11.69 1.95
N MET A 274 -9.35 -11.37 0.70
CA MET A 274 -8.91 -12.37 -0.29
C MET A 274 -7.61 -13.09 0.15
N ALA A 275 -6.65 -12.37 0.73
CA ALA A 275 -5.43 -12.94 1.30
C ALA A 275 -5.78 -13.91 2.44
N THR A 276 -6.62 -13.47 3.38
CA THR A 276 -7.02 -14.29 4.52
C THR A 276 -7.74 -15.55 4.07
N ASP A 277 -8.68 -15.43 3.13
CA ASP A 277 -9.40 -16.57 2.57
C ASP A 277 -8.46 -17.55 1.87
N ALA A 278 -7.50 -17.06 1.07
CA ALA A 278 -6.48 -17.88 0.43
C ALA A 278 -5.63 -18.64 1.45
N LEU A 279 -5.21 -17.99 2.54
CA LEU A 279 -4.45 -18.64 3.61
C LEU A 279 -5.26 -19.71 4.33
N LEU A 280 -6.52 -19.42 4.65
CA LEU A 280 -7.44 -20.39 5.23
C LEU A 280 -7.74 -21.55 4.26
N ASP A 281 -7.54 -21.37 2.95
CA ASP A 281 -7.77 -22.37 1.89
C ASP A 281 -6.56 -23.25 1.65
N GLY A 282 -5.50 -23.03 2.44
CA GLY A 282 -4.25 -23.76 2.34
C GLY A 282 -3.50 -23.50 1.04
N PHE A 283 -3.71 -22.36 0.38
CA PHE A 283 -2.82 -21.96 -0.71
C PHE A 283 -1.42 -21.66 -0.16
N GLU A 284 -0.41 -22.07 -0.92
CA GLU A 284 1.01 -21.84 -0.62
C GLU A 284 1.49 -20.54 -1.27
N GLU A 285 0.81 -20.09 -2.31
CA GLU A 285 1.15 -18.89 -3.07
C GLU A 285 -0.13 -18.11 -3.41
N THR A 286 -0.04 -16.79 -3.35
CA THR A 286 -1.03 -15.88 -3.94
C THR A 286 -0.35 -15.08 -5.04
N LEU A 287 -0.96 -14.99 -6.22
CA LEU A 287 -0.55 -14.05 -7.26
C LEU A 287 -1.65 -13.00 -7.44
N TRP A 288 -1.32 -11.75 -7.10
CA TRP A 288 -2.21 -10.61 -7.29
C TRP A 288 -2.11 -10.08 -8.71
N ILE A 289 -3.25 -9.88 -9.36
CA ILE A 289 -3.34 -9.26 -10.68
C ILE A 289 -4.43 -8.20 -10.64
N ASP A 290 -4.10 -6.97 -11.03
CA ASP A 290 -5.10 -5.90 -11.13
C ASP A 290 -5.95 -6.10 -12.39
N ALA A 291 -7.24 -5.78 -12.30
CA ALA A 291 -8.22 -6.01 -13.36
C ALA A 291 -7.92 -5.29 -14.69
N ASP A 292 -7.02 -4.32 -14.66
CA ASP A 292 -6.58 -3.49 -15.78
C ASP A 292 -5.10 -3.72 -16.16
N VAL A 293 -4.49 -4.79 -15.67
CA VAL A 293 -3.16 -5.23 -16.09
C VAL A 293 -3.29 -6.32 -17.13
N ASP A 294 -2.73 -6.08 -18.32
CA ASP A 294 -2.60 -7.07 -19.39
C ASP A 294 -1.21 -7.72 -19.34
N PHE A 295 -1.19 -9.04 -19.50
CA PHE A 295 -0.01 -9.87 -19.28
C PHE A 295 -0.08 -11.14 -20.14
N HIS A 296 1.10 -11.67 -20.48
CA HIS A 296 1.18 -12.99 -21.10
C HIS A 296 1.08 -14.10 -20.02
N PRO A 297 0.26 -15.16 -20.19
CA PRO A 297 0.09 -16.21 -19.16
C PRO A 297 1.39 -16.88 -18.70
N ASN A 298 2.36 -17.08 -19.61
CA ASN A 298 3.70 -17.61 -19.26
C ASN A 298 4.48 -16.76 -18.23
N SER A 299 4.12 -15.48 -18.07
CA SER A 299 4.72 -14.59 -17.06
C SER A 299 4.43 -15.08 -15.63
N VAL A 300 3.31 -15.75 -15.41
CA VAL A 300 2.97 -16.37 -14.11
C VAL A 300 3.93 -17.52 -13.79
N ASP A 301 4.11 -18.44 -14.75
CA ASP A 301 5.05 -19.56 -14.60
C ASP A 301 6.48 -19.06 -14.41
N ARG A 302 6.84 -17.96 -15.11
CA ARG A 302 8.14 -17.31 -14.96
C ARG A 302 8.34 -16.75 -13.54
N LEU A 303 7.39 -15.96 -13.03
CA LEU A 303 7.46 -15.42 -11.65
C LEU A 303 7.64 -16.54 -10.63
N ARG A 304 6.83 -17.60 -10.74
CA ARG A 304 6.88 -18.75 -9.82
C ARG A 304 8.20 -19.52 -9.91
N SER A 305 8.81 -19.59 -11.09
CA SER A 305 10.07 -20.31 -11.29
C SER A 305 11.27 -19.73 -10.52
N HIS A 306 11.21 -18.46 -10.12
CA HIS A 306 12.23 -17.83 -9.26
C HIS A 306 12.27 -18.44 -7.85
N ARG A 307 11.16 -19.03 -7.37
CA ARG A 307 11.06 -19.66 -6.04
C ARG A 307 11.43 -18.74 -4.86
N LEU A 308 11.11 -17.45 -4.99
CA LEU A 308 11.38 -16.44 -3.97
C LEU A 308 10.11 -16.12 -3.16
N PRO A 309 10.26 -15.61 -1.92
CA PRO A 309 9.11 -15.27 -1.06
C PRO A 309 8.18 -14.23 -1.68
N ILE A 310 8.75 -13.22 -2.36
CA ILE A 310 8.00 -12.11 -2.99
C ILE A 310 8.67 -11.76 -4.32
N VAL A 311 7.91 -11.80 -5.42
CA VAL A 311 8.37 -11.34 -6.75
C VAL A 311 7.25 -10.63 -7.48
N ALA A 312 7.54 -9.45 -8.06
CA ALA A 312 6.60 -8.68 -8.84
C ALA A 312 7.00 -8.59 -10.33
N GLY A 313 6.02 -8.37 -11.19
CA GLY A 313 6.23 -7.72 -12.48
C GLY A 313 5.96 -6.22 -12.36
N ILE A 314 6.66 -5.41 -13.16
CA ILE A 314 6.60 -3.94 -13.05
C ILE A 314 5.90 -3.35 -14.27
N TYR A 315 5.05 -2.37 -14.02
CA TYR A 315 4.24 -1.69 -15.03
C TYR A 315 4.20 -0.17 -14.77
N PRO A 316 3.92 0.67 -15.79
CA PRO A 316 3.81 2.11 -15.61
C PRO A 316 2.53 2.52 -14.89
N GLN A 317 2.53 3.67 -14.22
CA GLN A 317 1.31 4.30 -13.70
C GLN A 317 0.50 4.95 -14.84
N LYS A 318 -0.83 4.97 -14.71
CA LYS A 318 -1.71 5.67 -15.65
C LYS A 318 -1.53 7.18 -15.55
N GLY A 319 -1.40 7.85 -16.70
CA GLY A 319 -1.39 9.32 -16.78
C GLY A 319 -0.17 10.00 -16.13
N LYS A 320 0.86 9.23 -15.73
CA LYS A 320 2.04 9.74 -15.04
C LYS A 320 3.31 9.14 -15.65
N ARG A 321 4.40 9.91 -15.65
CA ARG A 321 5.75 9.41 -15.99
C ARG A 321 6.39 8.72 -14.78
N ALA A 322 5.74 7.66 -14.29
CA ALA A 322 6.15 6.93 -13.10
C ALA A 322 5.87 5.44 -13.24
N LEU A 323 6.58 4.63 -12.46
CA LEU A 323 6.34 3.19 -12.33
C LEU A 323 5.39 2.91 -11.17
N ALA A 324 4.62 1.83 -11.26
CA ALA A 324 3.87 1.26 -10.14
C ALA A 324 4.82 0.51 -9.18
N SER A 325 5.90 1.17 -8.77
CA SER A 325 6.93 0.66 -7.87
C SER A 325 7.84 1.79 -7.39
N HIS A 326 8.44 1.62 -6.21
CA HIS A 326 9.60 2.40 -5.78
C HIS A 326 10.87 1.55 -5.92
N VAL A 327 11.85 2.05 -6.66
CA VAL A 327 13.18 1.41 -6.77
C VAL A 327 14.00 1.63 -5.50
N MET A 328 15.08 0.87 -5.33
CA MET A 328 15.99 1.08 -4.21
C MET A 328 16.60 2.49 -4.25
N PRO A 329 16.72 3.20 -3.11
CA PRO A 329 17.42 4.48 -3.04
C PRO A 329 18.83 4.39 -3.66
N GLY A 330 19.19 5.36 -4.49
CA GLY A 330 20.47 5.40 -5.20
C GLY A 330 20.56 4.53 -6.47
N SER A 331 19.48 3.85 -6.87
CA SER A 331 19.47 3.10 -8.15
C SER A 331 19.62 4.06 -9.33
N PRO A 332 20.66 3.96 -10.18
CA PRO A 332 20.89 4.93 -11.25
C PRO A 332 19.95 4.72 -12.44
N LYS A 333 19.55 3.47 -12.68
CA LYS A 333 18.69 3.06 -13.80
C LYS A 333 18.04 1.71 -13.54
N MET A 334 17.03 1.38 -14.35
CA MET A 334 16.45 0.04 -14.46
C MET A 334 16.29 -0.35 -15.92
N VAL A 335 16.64 -1.60 -16.23
CA VAL A 335 16.58 -2.17 -17.57
C VAL A 335 15.39 -3.12 -17.63
N PHE A 336 14.56 -2.97 -18.66
CA PHE A 336 13.36 -3.76 -18.91
C PHE A 336 13.47 -4.54 -20.21
N GLY A 337 12.71 -5.63 -20.32
CA GLY A 337 12.59 -6.41 -21.55
C GLY A 337 13.69 -7.45 -21.68
N LYS A 338 14.22 -7.64 -22.90
CA LYS A 338 15.14 -8.73 -23.22
C LYS A 338 16.41 -8.73 -22.35
N ASP A 339 16.95 -7.54 -22.07
CA ASP A 339 18.15 -7.36 -21.22
C ASP A 339 17.80 -7.02 -19.76
N GLY A 340 16.54 -7.17 -19.38
CA GLY A 340 16.11 -7.08 -17.98
C GLY A 340 16.59 -8.28 -17.16
N GLY A 341 16.18 -8.33 -15.91
CA GLY A 341 16.51 -9.42 -15.01
C GLY A 341 15.76 -9.35 -13.70
N LEU A 342 16.24 -10.11 -12.73
CA LEU A 342 15.71 -10.06 -11.37
C LEU A 342 16.45 -8.97 -10.58
N VAL A 343 15.71 -7.97 -10.10
CA VAL A 343 16.25 -6.83 -9.34
C VAL A 343 15.53 -6.66 -8.01
N GLU A 344 16.23 -6.18 -6.99
CA GLU A 344 15.61 -5.78 -5.73
C GLU A 344 15.03 -4.36 -5.85
N ILE A 345 13.82 -4.17 -5.33
CA ILE A 345 13.12 -2.88 -5.30
C ILE A 345 12.66 -2.57 -3.87
N LEU A 346 12.34 -1.29 -3.63
CA LEU A 346 11.86 -0.85 -2.33
C LEU A 346 10.40 -1.32 -2.12
N TYR A 347 9.50 -0.94 -3.03
CA TYR A 347 8.08 -1.31 -2.97
C TYR A 347 7.54 -1.68 -4.36
N ALA A 348 6.65 -2.67 -4.42
CA ALA A 348 5.96 -3.09 -5.65
C ALA A 348 4.47 -2.74 -5.57
N GLY A 349 3.90 -2.32 -6.69
CA GLY A 349 2.45 -2.31 -6.87
C GLY A 349 1.90 -3.74 -6.88
N ALA A 350 0.69 -3.92 -6.35
CA ALA A 350 0.11 -5.24 -6.18
C ALA A 350 -0.70 -5.74 -7.41
N GLY A 351 -0.52 -5.13 -8.58
CA GLY A 351 -1.20 -5.54 -9.82
C GLY A 351 -0.51 -6.63 -10.62
N PHE A 352 0.67 -7.07 -10.20
CA PHE A 352 1.29 -8.31 -10.67
C PHE A 352 2.32 -8.82 -9.63
N LEU A 353 1.83 -9.26 -8.47
CA LEU A 353 2.65 -9.55 -7.28
C LEU A 353 2.46 -10.98 -6.77
N LEU A 354 3.49 -11.82 -6.88
CA LEU A 354 3.54 -13.16 -6.30
C LEU A 354 4.03 -13.07 -4.85
N VAL A 355 3.30 -13.67 -3.93
CA VAL A 355 3.63 -13.74 -2.51
C VAL A 355 3.45 -15.17 -2.01
N ARG A 356 4.45 -15.70 -1.30
CA ARG A 356 4.36 -17.00 -0.66
C ARG A 356 3.72 -16.95 0.72
N ARG A 357 3.07 -18.04 1.12
CA ARG A 357 2.36 -18.20 2.39
C ARG A 357 3.21 -17.82 3.61
N GLU A 358 4.48 -18.20 3.62
CA GLU A 358 5.37 -17.91 4.74
C GLU A 358 5.54 -16.41 4.99
N VAL A 359 5.41 -15.56 3.96
CA VAL A 359 5.49 -14.11 4.10
C VAL A 359 4.33 -13.61 4.95
N TYR A 360 3.10 -14.00 4.62
CA TYR A 360 1.91 -13.61 5.37
C TYR A 360 1.98 -14.08 6.82
N LEU A 361 2.33 -15.35 7.04
CA LEU A 361 2.41 -15.91 8.40
C LEU A 361 3.49 -15.20 9.24
N THR A 362 4.68 -14.96 8.65
CA THR A 362 5.77 -14.24 9.33
C THR A 362 5.38 -12.80 9.65
N VAL A 363 4.72 -12.10 8.70
CA VAL A 363 4.24 -10.73 8.89
C VAL A 363 3.19 -10.68 10.00
N GLN A 364 2.23 -11.61 10.00
CA GLN A 364 1.22 -11.69 11.06
C GLN A 364 1.85 -11.90 12.43
N GLU A 365 2.80 -12.84 12.54
CA GLU A 365 3.46 -13.19 13.80
C GLU A 365 4.37 -12.06 14.30
N ARG A 366 5.34 -11.61 13.49
CA ARG A 366 6.37 -10.65 13.92
C ARG A 366 5.82 -9.25 14.18
N LEU A 367 4.82 -8.83 13.41
CA LEU A 367 4.18 -7.53 13.59
C LEU A 367 2.91 -7.62 14.44
N GLN A 368 2.59 -8.79 14.98
CA GLN A 368 1.43 -9.05 15.84
C GLN A 368 0.12 -8.52 15.23
N LEU A 369 -0.09 -8.74 13.93
CA LEU A 369 -1.28 -8.26 13.26
C LEU A 369 -2.54 -8.91 13.86
N PRO A 370 -3.56 -8.11 14.22
CA PRO A 370 -4.76 -8.65 14.87
C PRO A 370 -5.61 -9.45 13.89
N MET A 371 -6.40 -10.37 14.44
CA MET A 371 -7.54 -10.95 13.71
C MET A 371 -8.71 -9.98 13.78
N CYS A 372 -9.08 -9.38 12.66
CA CYS A 372 -10.18 -8.44 12.55
C CYS A 372 -11.48 -9.17 12.21
N ASN A 373 -12.62 -8.51 12.44
CA ASN A 373 -13.94 -8.92 11.97
C ASN A 373 -14.46 -10.30 12.43
N GLU A 374 -13.82 -10.96 13.40
CA GLU A 374 -14.29 -12.25 13.93
C GLU A 374 -15.73 -12.20 14.44
N ARG A 375 -16.14 -11.07 15.03
CA ARG A 375 -17.51 -10.84 15.48
C ARG A 375 -18.56 -11.00 14.38
N PHE A 376 -18.16 -10.79 13.12
CA PHE A 376 -19.02 -10.94 11.94
C PHE A 376 -18.91 -12.32 11.29
N ARG A 377 -18.13 -13.23 11.88
CA ARG A 377 -17.86 -14.59 11.38
C ARG A 377 -17.16 -14.64 10.02
N ILE A 378 -16.60 -13.50 9.58
CA ILE A 378 -15.78 -13.35 8.38
C ILE A 378 -14.46 -12.71 8.84
N PRO A 379 -13.56 -13.51 9.42
CA PRO A 379 -12.28 -12.99 9.92
C PRO A 379 -11.41 -12.49 8.77
N LEU A 380 -10.64 -11.43 9.03
CA LEU A 380 -9.61 -10.93 8.12
C LEU A 380 -8.37 -10.49 8.88
N ILE A 381 -7.20 -10.66 8.27
CA ILE A 381 -5.93 -10.17 8.78
C ILE A 381 -5.52 -8.95 7.93
N PRO A 382 -5.16 -7.81 8.55
CA PRO A 382 -4.97 -6.53 7.85
C PRO A 382 -3.59 -6.37 7.18
N PHE A 383 -3.16 -7.33 6.36
CA PHE A 383 -1.86 -7.33 5.66
C PHE A 383 -1.59 -6.07 4.82
N PHE A 384 -2.61 -5.61 4.09
CA PHE A 384 -2.62 -4.47 3.18
C PHE A 384 -3.20 -3.21 3.84
N HIS A 385 -3.41 -3.17 5.16
CA HIS A 385 -3.92 -1.94 5.77
C HIS A 385 -2.93 -0.77 5.52
N PRO A 386 -3.35 0.39 5.01
CA PRO A 386 -2.47 1.54 4.82
C PRO A 386 -1.72 1.91 6.10
N MET A 387 -0.56 2.53 5.98
CA MET A 387 0.24 2.91 7.15
C MET A 387 0.90 4.28 7.00
N LEU A 388 1.09 4.94 8.13
CA LEU A 388 2.00 6.08 8.23
C LEU A 388 3.40 5.54 8.54
N HIS A 389 4.30 5.66 7.58
CA HIS A 389 5.70 5.29 7.72
C HIS A 389 6.51 6.51 8.11
N ARG A 390 7.29 6.45 9.19
CA ARG A 390 8.12 7.58 9.63
C ARG A 390 9.41 7.63 8.81
N CYS A 391 9.70 8.79 8.22
CA CYS A 391 10.94 9.08 7.51
C CYS A 391 11.67 10.27 8.17
N GLU A 392 12.91 10.56 7.75
CA GLU A 392 13.74 11.63 8.34
C GLU A 392 13.04 13.01 8.30
N GLU A 393 12.31 13.29 7.22
CA GLU A 393 11.62 14.57 6.98
C GLU A 393 10.16 14.58 7.47
N GLY A 394 9.67 13.49 8.09
CA GLY A 394 8.30 13.43 8.62
C GLY A 394 7.63 12.07 8.51
N HIS A 395 6.45 12.03 7.90
CA HIS A 395 5.67 10.81 7.70
C HIS A 395 5.26 10.66 6.23
N TRP A 396 5.46 9.46 5.70
CA TRP A 396 4.97 9.03 4.41
C TRP A 396 3.71 8.19 4.58
N TYR A 397 2.60 8.62 3.98
CA TYR A 397 1.40 7.81 3.84
C TYR A 397 1.62 6.72 2.78
N LEU A 398 1.78 5.47 3.22
CA LEU A 398 1.87 4.31 2.33
C LEU A 398 0.47 3.77 2.04
N ALA A 399 0.14 3.71 0.75
CA ALA A 399 -1.04 3.00 0.24
C ALA A 399 -0.93 1.48 0.51
N GLU A 400 -1.99 0.74 0.20
CA GLU A 400 -2.19 -0.63 0.69
C GLU A 400 -1.09 -1.62 0.27
N ASP A 401 -0.61 -1.49 -0.97
CA ASP A 401 0.40 -2.34 -1.58
C ASP A 401 1.80 -2.05 -1.04
N TYR A 402 2.17 -0.77 -0.93
CA TYR A 402 3.43 -0.34 -0.35
C TYR A 402 3.48 -0.57 1.16
N ALA A 403 2.34 -0.43 1.85
CA ALA A 403 2.23 -0.79 3.26
C ALA A 403 2.47 -2.29 3.47
N PHE A 404 1.95 -3.16 2.59
CA PHE A 404 2.27 -4.59 2.62
C PHE A 404 3.77 -4.84 2.38
N CYS A 405 4.37 -4.20 1.38
CA CYS A 405 5.80 -4.32 1.10
C CYS A 405 6.66 -3.88 2.29
N GLU A 406 6.32 -2.77 2.93
CA GLU A 406 7.01 -2.27 4.12
C GLU A 406 6.90 -3.24 5.31
N ARG A 407 5.71 -3.81 5.57
CA ARG A 407 5.55 -4.87 6.58
C ARG A 407 6.44 -6.08 6.29
N ALA A 408 6.50 -6.52 5.04
CA ALA A 408 7.34 -7.64 4.64
C ALA A 408 8.83 -7.33 4.84
N ARG A 409 9.27 -6.10 4.51
CA ARG A 409 10.64 -5.65 4.73
C ARG A 409 11.02 -5.54 6.20
N GLN A 410 10.12 -5.05 7.06
CA GLN A 410 10.29 -5.07 8.52
C GLN A 410 10.48 -6.49 9.06
N CYS A 411 9.96 -7.50 8.35
CA CYS A 411 10.16 -8.91 8.65
C CYS A 411 11.41 -9.53 8.01
N GLY A 412 12.22 -8.75 7.28
CA GLY A 412 13.46 -9.19 6.64
C GLY A 412 13.30 -9.76 5.23
N PHE A 413 12.13 -9.65 4.62
CA PHE A 413 11.94 -10.07 3.21
C PHE A 413 12.40 -8.98 2.24
N LYS A 414 13.00 -9.43 1.14
CA LYS A 414 13.30 -8.58 -0.01
C LYS A 414 12.11 -8.55 -0.96
N ILE A 415 11.87 -7.40 -1.58
CA ILE A 415 10.88 -7.26 -2.65
C ILE A 415 11.65 -7.36 -3.97
N MET A 416 11.42 -8.43 -4.72
CA MET A 416 12.11 -8.67 -5.98
C MET A 416 11.20 -8.34 -7.16
N ALA A 417 11.77 -7.94 -8.28
CA ALA A 417 11.06 -7.64 -9.52
C ALA A 417 11.73 -8.34 -10.69
N ASP A 418 10.95 -9.05 -11.52
CA ASP A 418 11.43 -9.57 -12.80
C ASP A 418 11.12 -8.56 -13.91
N THR A 419 12.13 -7.77 -14.28
CA THR A 419 12.00 -6.70 -15.29
C THR A 419 12.02 -7.23 -16.73
N THR A 420 12.17 -8.54 -16.93
CA THR A 420 12.00 -9.15 -18.26
C THR A 420 10.53 -9.35 -18.63
N ILE A 421 9.62 -9.26 -17.66
CA ILE A 421 8.19 -9.40 -17.87
C ILE A 421 7.63 -8.07 -18.39
N ARG A 422 7.08 -8.08 -19.60
CA ARG A 422 6.34 -6.94 -20.16
C ARG A 422 4.88 -7.01 -19.72
N LEU A 423 4.45 -5.99 -18.98
CA LEU A 423 3.08 -5.77 -18.55
C LEU A 423 2.53 -4.50 -19.19
N TRP A 424 1.22 -4.44 -19.42
CA TRP A 424 0.54 -3.23 -19.87
C TRP A 424 -0.50 -2.80 -18.85
N HIS A 425 -0.57 -1.49 -18.60
CA HIS A 425 -1.56 -0.91 -17.71
C HIS A 425 -2.66 -0.24 -18.54
N ILE A 426 -3.81 -0.91 -18.66
CA ILE A 426 -4.90 -0.55 -19.55
C ILE A 426 -5.69 0.61 -18.93
N GLY A 427 -5.48 1.80 -19.46
CA GLY A 427 -6.20 3.02 -19.08
C GLY A 427 -7.12 3.53 -20.18
N ASN A 428 -7.80 4.64 -19.88
CA ASN A 428 -8.56 5.37 -20.88
C ASN A 428 -7.61 6.27 -21.67
N HIS A 429 -7.69 6.21 -22.99
CA HIS A 429 -6.95 7.09 -23.89
C HIS A 429 -7.93 7.73 -24.87
N ALA A 430 -7.91 9.06 -24.97
CA ALA A 430 -8.65 9.77 -26.01
C ALA A 430 -7.84 9.69 -27.32
N TYR A 431 -8.46 9.20 -28.38
CA TYR A 431 -7.82 9.03 -29.68
C TYR A 431 -8.06 10.25 -30.57
N GLY A 432 -6.99 10.81 -31.13
CA GLY A 432 -7.00 11.90 -32.11
C GLY A 432 -6.66 11.45 -33.53
N TRP A 433 -6.49 12.40 -34.45
CA TRP A 433 -6.07 12.11 -35.83
C TRP A 433 -4.66 11.50 -35.89
N GLU A 434 -3.79 11.89 -34.96
CA GLU A 434 -2.42 11.43 -34.83
C GLU A 434 -2.35 9.93 -34.56
N ASP A 435 -3.24 9.39 -33.72
CA ASP A 435 -3.27 7.97 -33.40
C ASP A 435 -3.74 7.09 -34.57
N ALA A 436 -4.33 7.68 -35.63
CA ALA A 436 -4.71 6.96 -36.84
C ALA A 436 -3.53 6.71 -37.79
N GLY A 437 -2.45 7.49 -37.67
CA GLY A 437 -1.30 7.44 -38.60
C GLY A 437 0.07 7.32 -37.96
N MET A 438 0.22 7.62 -36.67
CA MET A 438 1.49 7.53 -35.95
C MET A 438 1.59 6.21 -35.18
N GLU A 439 2.57 5.38 -35.55
CA GLU A 439 2.92 4.21 -34.75
C GLU A 439 3.75 4.62 -33.52
N ARG A 440 3.41 4.06 -32.35
CA ARG A 440 4.25 4.20 -31.15
C ARG A 440 5.31 3.13 -31.16
N GLU A 441 6.57 3.53 -31.24
CA GLU A 441 7.70 2.63 -31.13
C GLU A 441 7.65 1.80 -29.84
N ARG A 442 7.93 0.50 -29.98
CA ARG A 442 8.03 -0.45 -28.87
C ARG A 442 9.41 -1.07 -28.90
N PHE A 443 10.15 -0.88 -27.81
CA PHE A 443 11.50 -1.42 -27.68
C PHE A 443 11.48 -2.84 -27.11
N ASP A 444 12.37 -3.71 -27.58
CA ASP A 444 12.60 -5.03 -26.95
C ASP A 444 13.34 -4.91 -25.61
N THR A 445 14.23 -3.93 -25.50
CA THR A 445 14.91 -3.52 -24.26
C THR A 445 14.66 -2.04 -24.02
N PHE A 446 14.26 -1.66 -22.80
CA PHE A 446 14.04 -0.27 -22.42
C PHE A 446 14.81 0.08 -21.15
N VAL A 447 15.57 1.17 -21.17
CA VAL A 447 16.36 1.63 -20.02
C VAL A 447 15.74 2.90 -19.45
N LEU A 448 15.23 2.81 -18.23
CA LEU A 448 14.73 3.96 -17.48
C LEU A 448 15.81 4.45 -16.53
N ASN A 449 16.30 5.67 -16.70
CA ASN A 449 17.30 6.28 -15.82
C ASN A 449 16.62 7.06 -14.68
N PHE A 450 17.07 6.85 -13.44
CA PHE A 450 16.57 7.52 -12.24
C PHE A 450 17.58 8.47 -11.60
N GLY A 451 18.86 8.39 -11.98
CA GLY A 451 19.86 9.36 -11.57
C GLY A 451 19.55 10.77 -12.10
N PRO A 452 20.29 11.80 -11.65
CA PRO A 452 20.32 13.07 -12.39
C PRO A 452 20.51 12.74 -13.87
N ARG A 453 19.78 13.44 -14.75
CA ARG A 453 19.93 13.26 -16.19
C ARG A 453 21.44 13.22 -16.49
N PRO A 454 21.93 12.28 -17.33
CA PRO A 454 23.33 12.21 -17.66
C PRO A 454 23.87 13.61 -17.97
N ASP A 455 25.05 13.93 -17.43
CA ASP A 455 25.70 15.23 -17.56
C ASP A 455 25.50 15.72 -19.01
N PRO A 456 24.87 16.89 -19.23
CA PRO A 456 24.80 17.52 -20.54
C PRO A 456 26.17 17.62 -21.23
N ALA A 457 27.29 17.44 -20.50
CA ALA A 457 28.61 17.24 -21.08
C ALA A 457 28.71 16.11 -22.14
N GLN A 458 27.84 15.09 -22.13
CA GLN A 458 27.77 14.11 -23.24
C GLN A 458 26.81 14.53 -24.38
N ALA A 459 26.01 15.56 -24.15
CA ALA A 459 25.14 16.19 -25.15
C ALA A 459 25.57 17.64 -25.40
N LYS A 460 26.87 17.92 -25.45
CA LYS A 460 27.38 19.21 -25.93
C LYS A 460 27.05 19.34 -27.41
N ALA A 461 26.05 20.15 -27.71
CA ALA A 461 25.98 20.89 -28.96
C ALA A 461 25.89 22.37 -28.55
N GLY A 462 27.07 22.89 -28.17
CA GLY A 462 27.32 24.26 -27.76
C GLY A 462 28.75 24.72 -28.04
N ASP A 463 29.65 23.83 -28.50
CA ASP A 463 31.01 24.18 -28.93
C ASP A 463 31.02 24.86 -30.33
N ASP A 464 29.87 25.03 -30.99
CA ASP A 464 29.79 25.55 -32.37
C ASP A 464 29.40 27.04 -32.48
N ASN A 465 29.10 27.74 -31.38
CA ASN A 465 28.80 29.19 -31.39
C ASN A 465 29.87 29.99 -30.62
N PRO A 466 30.91 30.50 -31.31
CA PRO A 466 31.98 31.29 -30.71
C PRO A 466 31.48 32.53 -29.96
N ALA A 467 30.45 33.19 -30.48
CA ALA A 467 29.89 34.40 -29.87
C ALA A 467 29.26 34.11 -28.51
N LEU A 468 28.57 32.98 -28.35
CA LEU A 468 27.99 32.56 -27.08
C LEU A 468 29.07 32.18 -26.07
N THR A 469 30.14 31.55 -26.53
CA THR A 469 31.30 31.21 -25.70
C THR A 469 31.98 32.46 -25.17
N GLU A 470 32.23 33.45 -26.03
CA GLU A 470 32.80 34.75 -25.64
C GLU A 470 31.88 35.52 -24.69
N PHE A 471 30.57 35.48 -24.96
CA PHE A 471 29.56 36.09 -24.08
C PHE A 471 29.58 35.44 -22.68
N ALA A 472 29.58 34.11 -22.60
CA ALA A 472 29.66 33.38 -21.32
C ALA A 472 30.96 33.68 -20.55
N GLN A 473 32.08 33.86 -21.24
CA GLN A 473 33.35 34.21 -20.61
C GLN A 473 33.34 35.63 -20.00
N ARG A 474 32.69 36.59 -20.66
CA ARG A 474 32.51 37.96 -20.14
C ARG A 474 31.61 38.01 -18.90
N HIS A 475 30.69 37.05 -18.78
CA HIS A 475 29.72 36.92 -17.70
C HIS A 475 29.92 35.63 -16.88
N ALA A 476 31.19 35.30 -16.61
CA ALA A 476 31.56 34.05 -15.99
C ALA A 476 31.08 33.95 -14.53
N TRP A 477 30.71 32.74 -14.14
CA TRP A 477 30.41 32.38 -12.77
C TRP A 477 31.65 32.51 -11.86
N PRO A 478 31.47 32.83 -10.56
CA PRO A 478 32.59 32.78 -9.61
C PRO A 478 33.13 31.34 -9.50
N SER A 479 34.39 31.21 -9.06
CA SER A 479 35.06 29.91 -8.92
C SER A 479 34.48 29.06 -7.78
N GLU A 480 33.85 29.69 -6.79
CA GLU A 480 33.29 29.04 -5.61
C GLU A 480 31.83 29.44 -5.39
N LYS A 481 31.05 28.53 -4.78
CA LYS A 481 29.62 28.74 -4.52
C LYS A 481 29.44 29.83 -3.46
N PRO A 482 28.73 30.94 -3.75
CA PRO A 482 28.46 31.96 -2.75
C PRO A 482 27.73 31.38 -1.54
N GLN A 483 28.20 31.71 -0.34
CA GLN A 483 27.55 31.32 0.91
C GLN A 483 26.53 32.40 1.30
N VAL A 484 25.25 32.08 1.16
CA VAL A 484 24.13 32.98 1.42
C VAL A 484 23.12 32.31 2.34
N SER A 485 22.39 33.11 3.10
CA SER A 485 21.26 32.63 3.89
C SER A 485 20.15 32.15 2.95
N PRO A 486 19.39 31.10 3.31
CA PRO A 486 18.24 30.67 2.54
C PRO A 486 17.27 31.83 2.28
N PHE A 487 16.81 31.95 1.04
CA PHE A 487 15.82 32.94 0.65
C PHE A 487 14.42 32.48 1.10
N PRO A 488 13.51 33.37 1.54
CA PRO A 488 12.15 32.99 1.91
C PRO A 488 11.42 32.27 0.75
N GLU A 489 10.79 31.13 1.03
CA GLU A 489 10.02 30.41 0.02
C GLU A 489 8.73 31.19 -0.33
N ARG A 490 8.67 31.72 -1.55
CA ARG A 490 7.46 32.29 -2.15
C ARG A 490 7.12 31.58 -3.46
N ASP A 491 5.83 31.45 -3.75
CA ASP A 491 5.32 30.72 -4.91
C ASP A 491 5.31 31.58 -6.19
N TRP A 492 6.46 32.16 -6.53
CA TRP A 492 6.65 33.02 -7.70
C TRP A 492 7.11 32.21 -8.91
N LEU A 493 6.24 31.28 -9.33
CA LEU A 493 6.21 30.58 -10.61
C LEU A 493 4.92 29.75 -10.65
N ALA A 494 3.80 30.37 -10.99
CA ALA A 494 2.47 29.76 -10.89
C ALA A 494 2.31 28.59 -11.89
N SER A 495 1.33 27.72 -11.62
CA SER A 495 1.05 26.56 -12.48
C SER A 495 0.63 26.96 -13.91
N GLY A 496 0.00 28.12 -14.08
CA GLY A 496 -0.33 28.67 -15.41
C GLY A 496 0.92 28.99 -16.23
N THR A 497 1.89 29.67 -15.63
CA THR A 497 3.20 29.97 -16.23
C THR A 497 3.98 28.71 -16.57
N GLN A 498 4.00 27.73 -15.64
CA GLN A 498 4.65 26.44 -15.89
C GLN A 498 4.05 25.71 -17.09
N ALA A 499 2.72 25.76 -17.25
CA ALA A 499 2.02 25.16 -18.38
C ALA A 499 2.35 25.88 -19.69
N ILE A 500 2.26 27.22 -19.74
CA ILE A 500 2.55 27.95 -20.97
C ILE A 500 4.01 27.80 -21.39
N LEU A 501 4.96 27.83 -20.45
CA LEU A 501 6.37 27.59 -20.73
C LEU A 501 6.58 26.16 -21.27
N SER A 502 5.97 25.15 -20.62
CA SER A 502 6.06 23.76 -21.06
C SER A 502 5.53 23.53 -22.48
N ASP A 503 4.50 24.27 -22.87
CA ASP A 503 3.90 24.17 -24.21
C ASP A 503 4.67 25.00 -25.25
N THR A 504 5.34 26.07 -24.83
CA THR A 504 5.94 27.06 -25.74
C THR A 504 7.42 26.82 -25.99
N VAL A 505 8.18 26.34 -25.00
CA VAL A 505 9.62 26.11 -25.16
C VAL A 505 9.85 24.90 -26.09
N PRO A 506 10.45 25.11 -27.28
CA PRO A 506 10.61 24.01 -28.22
C PRO A 506 11.67 23.02 -27.70
N PRO A 507 11.48 21.70 -27.88
CA PRO A 507 12.49 20.69 -27.50
C PRO A 507 13.86 20.88 -28.19
N SER A 508 13.88 21.61 -29.30
CA SER A 508 15.07 21.95 -30.08
C SER A 508 15.75 23.27 -29.65
N ALA A 509 15.20 24.00 -28.66
CA ALA A 509 15.77 25.27 -28.20
C ALA A 509 17.26 25.13 -27.87
N ARG A 510 18.05 26.10 -28.34
CA ARG A 510 19.50 26.22 -28.17
C ARG A 510 19.87 27.44 -27.35
N LEU A 511 19.09 28.51 -27.43
CA LEU A 511 19.29 29.72 -26.65
C LEU A 511 17.94 30.28 -26.18
N ILE A 512 17.83 30.48 -24.87
CA ILE A 512 16.69 31.13 -24.23
C ILE A 512 17.22 32.37 -23.50
N VAL A 513 16.49 33.47 -23.60
CA VAL A 513 16.74 34.68 -22.81
C VAL A 513 15.59 34.84 -21.82
N GLU A 514 15.93 35.11 -20.57
CA GLU A 514 14.98 35.45 -19.51
C GLU A 514 15.24 36.88 -19.04
N VAL A 515 14.19 37.67 -18.92
CA VAL A 515 14.21 39.04 -18.40
C VAL A 515 13.44 39.05 -17.09
N GLY A 516 14.12 39.41 -15.99
CA GLY A 516 13.60 39.23 -14.63
C GLY A 516 13.87 37.81 -14.14
N SER A 517 15.05 37.62 -13.51
CA SER A 517 15.52 36.29 -13.12
C SER A 517 15.49 36.06 -11.61
N TRP A 518 15.39 37.13 -10.82
CA TRP A 518 15.29 37.10 -9.37
C TRP A 518 16.32 36.16 -8.72
N VAL A 519 15.90 35.22 -7.87
CA VAL A 519 16.72 34.15 -7.28
C VAL A 519 16.73 32.85 -8.10
N GLY A 520 16.21 32.90 -9.34
CA GLY A 520 16.43 31.91 -10.38
C GLY A 520 15.44 30.75 -10.44
N ARG A 521 14.25 30.87 -9.83
CA ARG A 521 13.26 29.79 -9.80
C ARG A 521 12.76 29.43 -11.20
N SER A 522 12.30 30.43 -11.96
CA SER A 522 11.94 30.35 -13.38
C SER A 522 13.14 29.95 -14.25
N THR A 523 14.33 30.51 -13.99
CA THR A 523 15.57 30.13 -14.68
C THR A 523 15.88 28.64 -14.58
N ARG A 524 15.80 28.06 -13.37
CA ARG A 524 15.99 26.62 -13.14
C ARG A 524 14.88 25.79 -13.80
N TYR A 525 13.66 26.29 -13.82
CA TYR A 525 12.55 25.63 -14.52
C TYR A 525 12.80 25.56 -16.02
N LEU A 526 13.18 26.68 -16.65
CA LEU A 526 13.58 26.76 -18.06
C LEU A 526 14.76 25.83 -18.36
N ALA A 527 15.77 25.78 -17.48
CA ALA A 527 16.94 24.92 -17.62
C ALA A 527 16.57 23.43 -17.68
N ASN A 528 15.62 23.03 -16.84
CA ASN A 528 15.10 21.66 -16.80
C ASN A 528 14.24 21.32 -18.02
N LEU A 529 13.45 22.29 -18.48
CA LEU A 529 12.55 22.14 -19.62
C LEU A 529 13.33 22.02 -20.94
N ALA A 530 14.37 22.82 -21.12
CA ALA A 530 15.25 22.83 -22.29
C ALA A 530 16.70 22.47 -21.93
N PRO A 531 17.03 21.20 -21.64
CA PRO A 531 18.36 20.79 -21.15
C PRO A 531 19.50 20.97 -22.17
N ARG A 532 19.18 21.30 -23.43
CA ARG A 532 20.15 21.56 -24.51
C ARG A 532 20.31 23.05 -24.81
N ALA A 533 19.50 23.91 -24.20
CA ALA A 533 19.54 25.35 -24.40
C ALA A 533 20.49 25.99 -23.39
N ASN A 534 21.26 26.99 -23.82
CA ASN A 534 21.86 27.93 -22.89
C ASN A 534 20.81 28.97 -22.48
N ILE A 535 20.87 29.45 -21.24
CA ILE A 535 19.92 30.43 -20.72
C ILE A 535 20.70 31.68 -20.34
N ILE A 536 20.38 32.82 -20.94
CA ILE A 536 20.88 34.12 -20.51
C ILE A 536 19.85 34.72 -19.57
N ALA A 537 20.19 34.80 -18.29
CA ALA A 537 19.34 35.32 -17.22
C ALA A 537 19.68 36.80 -17.01
N ILE A 538 18.77 37.68 -17.41
CA ILE A 538 18.93 39.15 -17.34
C ILE A 538 18.18 39.67 -16.12
N ASP A 539 18.91 40.35 -15.23
CA ASP A 539 18.33 41.06 -14.10
C ASP A 539 19.33 42.11 -13.59
N HIS A 540 18.86 43.20 -13.02
CA HIS A 540 19.76 44.16 -12.35
C HIS A 540 20.10 43.70 -10.91
N TRP A 541 19.33 42.76 -10.35
CA TRP A 541 19.40 42.21 -8.99
C TRP A 541 19.36 43.28 -7.90
N GLN A 542 18.39 44.19 -8.00
CA GLN A 542 18.20 45.32 -7.07
C GLN A 542 16.80 45.37 -6.43
N GLY A 543 15.88 44.48 -6.81
CA GLY A 543 14.48 44.55 -6.40
C GLY A 543 13.66 45.58 -7.17
N SER A 544 12.51 45.15 -7.67
CA SER A 544 11.40 46.03 -8.06
C SER A 544 10.88 46.87 -6.88
N PRO A 545 10.19 48.00 -7.10
CA PRO A 545 9.73 48.91 -6.06
C PRO A 545 8.92 48.24 -4.93
N GLU A 546 8.06 47.28 -5.26
CA GLU A 546 7.24 46.50 -4.33
C GLU A 546 8.09 45.64 -3.39
N HIS A 547 9.21 45.10 -3.86
CA HIS A 547 10.12 44.30 -3.04
C HIS A 547 10.86 45.15 -2.01
N LYS A 548 11.14 46.41 -2.34
CA LYS A 548 11.77 47.38 -1.43
C LYS A 548 10.82 47.81 -0.31
N ALA A 549 9.51 47.79 -0.57
CA ALA A 549 8.48 48.09 0.41
C ALA A 549 8.12 46.90 1.31
N ASP A 550 8.48 45.67 0.93
CA ASP A 550 8.21 44.45 1.71
C ASP A 550 9.25 44.28 2.84
N ALA A 551 8.78 44.30 4.08
CA ALA A 551 9.62 44.20 5.28
C ALA A 551 10.33 42.84 5.42
N GLU A 552 9.80 41.78 4.81
CA GLU A 552 10.39 40.44 4.82
C GLU A 552 11.47 40.29 3.73
N LEU A 553 11.28 40.91 2.57
CA LEU A 553 12.17 40.78 1.42
C LEU A 553 13.30 41.81 1.42
N SER A 554 13.05 43.03 1.93
CA SER A 554 14.03 44.12 1.96
C SER A 554 15.40 43.74 2.54
N PRO A 555 15.54 42.87 3.57
CA PRO A 555 16.85 42.46 4.08
C PRO A 555 17.65 41.56 3.12
N PHE A 556 17.00 40.92 2.15
CA PHE A 556 17.63 40.02 1.18
C PHE A 556 18.05 40.72 -0.11
N LEU A 557 17.44 41.88 -0.44
CA LEU A 557 17.71 42.63 -1.67
C LEU A 557 19.21 42.89 -1.95
N PRO A 558 20.03 43.26 -0.94
CA PRO A 558 21.46 43.52 -1.19
C PRO A 558 22.27 42.30 -1.64
N ARG A 559 21.73 41.07 -1.49
CA ARG A 559 22.40 39.80 -1.81
C ARG A 559 21.67 38.97 -2.86
N LEU A 560 20.76 39.58 -3.63
CA LEU A 560 19.94 38.85 -4.61
C LEU A 560 20.80 38.16 -5.68
N TYR A 561 21.87 38.82 -6.13
CA TYR A 561 22.76 38.25 -7.14
C TYR A 561 23.50 37.02 -6.59
N GLU A 562 24.08 37.11 -5.39
CA GLU A 562 24.74 35.99 -4.73
C GLU A 562 23.76 34.86 -4.43
N THR A 563 22.51 35.20 -4.13
CA THR A 563 21.42 34.23 -3.91
C THR A 563 21.08 33.51 -5.20
N PHE A 564 20.87 34.23 -6.31
CA PHE A 564 20.69 33.64 -7.63
C PHE A 564 21.81 32.67 -7.97
N LEU A 565 23.07 33.08 -7.77
CA LEU A 565 24.23 32.23 -8.05
C LEU A 565 24.23 30.98 -7.15
N SER A 566 23.95 31.11 -5.86
CA SER A 566 23.88 29.95 -4.96
C SER A 566 22.78 28.96 -5.36
N GLU A 567 21.59 29.47 -5.67
CA GLU A 567 20.42 28.67 -6.01
C GLU A 567 20.56 27.99 -7.38
N CYS A 568 21.13 28.68 -8.36
CA CYS A 568 21.36 28.17 -9.72
C CYS A 568 22.72 27.45 -9.86
N TRP A 569 23.45 27.19 -8.78
CA TRP A 569 24.83 26.69 -8.83
C TRP A 569 24.99 25.42 -9.66
N GLU A 570 24.08 24.46 -9.53
CA GLU A 570 24.13 23.19 -10.27
C GLU A 570 23.90 23.35 -11.78
N TYR A 571 23.34 24.49 -12.20
CA TYR A 571 23.03 24.82 -13.61
C TYR A 571 24.04 25.81 -14.22
N ARG A 572 25.11 26.17 -13.50
CA ARG A 572 26.10 27.20 -13.91
C ARG A 572 26.81 26.98 -15.25
N ARG A 573 26.76 25.77 -15.80
CA ARG A 573 27.28 25.45 -17.14
C ARG A 573 26.29 25.76 -18.27
N GLN A 574 25.02 25.94 -17.93
CA GLN A 574 23.90 26.18 -18.85
C GLN A 574 23.40 27.62 -18.75
N ILE A 575 23.46 28.22 -17.55
CA ILE A 575 22.97 29.57 -17.26
C ILE A 575 24.13 30.57 -17.37
N ILE A 576 23.89 31.71 -18.01
CA ILE A 576 24.78 32.86 -18.10
C ILE A 576 24.09 34.04 -17.41
N PRO A 577 24.52 34.45 -16.20
CA PRO A 577 23.94 35.59 -15.51
C PRO A 577 24.41 36.92 -16.13
N LEU A 578 23.48 37.71 -16.65
CA LEU A 578 23.74 39.04 -17.21
C LEU A 578 23.18 40.12 -16.28
N LYS A 579 24.07 40.81 -15.56
CA LYS A 579 23.69 41.89 -14.64
C LYS A 579 23.48 43.19 -15.40
N ALA A 580 22.24 43.46 -15.79
CA ALA A 580 21.84 44.62 -16.58
C ALA A 580 20.34 44.91 -16.41
N ASP A 581 19.93 46.14 -16.70
CA ASP A 581 18.51 46.45 -16.88
C ASP A 581 17.96 45.74 -18.13
N SER A 582 16.66 45.43 -18.16
CA SER A 582 16.03 44.61 -19.21
C SER A 582 16.41 44.98 -20.65
N ALA A 583 16.20 46.24 -21.04
CA ALA A 583 16.49 46.72 -22.40
C ALA A 583 17.99 46.77 -22.71
N GLU A 584 18.84 47.03 -21.73
CA GLU A 584 20.30 46.98 -21.89
C GLU A 584 20.78 45.55 -22.09
N GLY A 585 20.27 44.61 -21.28
CA GLY A 585 20.61 43.20 -21.39
C GLY A 585 20.17 42.60 -22.73
N LEU A 586 18.95 42.89 -23.17
CA LEU A 586 18.46 42.44 -24.49
C LEU A 586 19.33 42.98 -25.63
N ARG A 587 19.75 44.26 -25.57
CA ARG A 587 20.69 44.84 -26.54
C ARG A 587 22.07 44.18 -26.49
N ALA A 588 22.61 43.93 -25.30
CA ALA A 588 23.91 43.25 -25.16
C ALA A 588 23.90 41.85 -25.79
N VAL A 589 22.80 41.11 -25.66
CA VAL A 589 22.60 39.82 -26.33
C VAL A 589 22.58 39.99 -27.85
N ALA A 590 21.84 40.97 -28.38
CA ALA A 590 21.76 41.24 -29.81
C ALA A 590 23.10 41.74 -30.41
N GLU A 591 23.81 42.62 -29.71
CA GLU A 591 25.12 43.15 -30.09
C GLU A 591 26.21 42.07 -30.11
N ALA A 592 26.06 41.04 -29.27
CA ALA A 592 26.89 39.84 -29.31
C ALA A 592 26.56 38.93 -30.52
N GLY A 593 25.59 39.28 -31.37
CA GLY A 593 25.18 38.48 -32.51
C GLY A 593 24.39 37.22 -32.14
N LEU A 594 23.85 37.15 -30.93
CA LEU A 594 23.09 36.02 -30.44
C LEU A 594 21.61 36.16 -30.82
N GLN A 595 20.99 35.05 -31.25
CA GLN A 595 19.59 35.00 -31.64
C GLN A 595 18.89 33.92 -30.80
N PRO A 596 18.09 34.29 -29.79
CA PRO A 596 17.37 33.33 -28.97
C PRO A 596 16.22 32.69 -29.75
N ASP A 597 15.91 31.44 -29.41
CA ASP A 597 14.70 30.75 -29.86
C ASP A 597 13.48 31.27 -29.10
N LEU A 598 13.68 31.71 -27.86
CA LEU A 598 12.63 32.18 -26.97
C LEU A 598 13.13 33.28 -26.03
N VAL A 599 12.29 34.29 -25.80
CA VAL A 599 12.46 35.32 -24.78
C VAL A 599 11.31 35.20 -23.78
N TYR A 600 11.64 34.96 -22.51
CA TYR A 600 10.71 34.97 -21.39
C TYR A 600 10.81 36.30 -20.63
N ILE A 601 9.68 36.99 -20.44
CA ILE A 601 9.59 38.31 -19.81
C ILE A 601 8.79 38.22 -18.51
N ASP A 602 9.47 38.51 -17.40
CA ASP A 602 8.99 38.37 -16.02
C ASP A 602 9.66 39.44 -15.12
N GLY A 603 9.73 40.66 -15.65
CA GLY A 603 10.45 41.80 -15.07
C GLY A 603 9.57 42.70 -14.20
N ASP A 604 9.65 44.00 -14.43
CA ASP A 604 8.82 44.99 -13.71
C ASP A 604 7.37 45.02 -14.24
N HIS A 605 6.40 45.17 -13.34
CA HIS A 605 4.96 45.10 -13.67
C HIS A 605 4.34 46.43 -14.16
N SER A 606 5.12 47.51 -14.25
CA SER A 606 4.63 48.78 -14.77
C SER A 606 4.38 48.72 -16.28
N PHE A 607 3.36 49.44 -16.73
CA PHE A 607 2.97 49.47 -18.14
C PHE A 607 4.15 49.87 -19.05
N GLU A 608 4.90 50.90 -18.68
CA GLU A 608 6.03 51.42 -19.45
C GLU A 608 7.18 50.42 -19.56
N SER A 609 7.49 49.71 -18.48
CA SER A 609 8.56 48.71 -18.47
C SER A 609 8.19 47.50 -19.33
N VAL A 610 6.97 46.97 -19.19
CA VAL A 610 6.50 45.84 -19.99
C VAL A 610 6.41 46.21 -21.48
N VAL A 611 5.91 47.39 -21.83
CA VAL A 611 5.91 47.88 -23.22
C VAL A 611 7.35 47.91 -23.75
N GLY A 612 8.28 48.47 -22.99
CA GLY A 612 9.69 48.56 -23.36
C GLY A 612 10.34 47.19 -23.60
N ASP A 613 10.12 46.23 -22.69
CA ASP A 613 10.70 44.89 -22.77
C ASP A 613 10.14 44.10 -23.96
N VAL A 614 8.82 44.13 -24.14
CA VAL A 614 8.15 43.43 -25.24
C VAL A 614 8.54 44.04 -26.59
N GLN A 615 8.52 45.37 -26.74
CA GLN A 615 8.92 46.03 -27.98
C GLN A 615 10.38 45.76 -28.31
N THR A 616 11.28 45.88 -27.31
CA THR A 616 12.71 45.62 -27.50
C THR A 616 12.97 44.17 -27.92
N ALA A 617 12.32 43.20 -27.28
CA ALA A 617 12.47 41.80 -27.64
C ALA A 617 11.94 41.50 -29.06
N LEU A 618 10.80 42.09 -29.45
CA LEU A 618 10.24 41.95 -30.80
C LEU A 618 11.14 42.56 -31.87
N ASP A 619 11.76 43.72 -31.59
CA ASP A 619 12.61 44.44 -32.53
C ASP A 619 13.97 43.77 -32.72
N LEU A 620 14.59 43.30 -31.63
CA LEU A 620 15.92 42.69 -31.67
C LEU A 620 15.88 41.22 -32.10
N PHE A 621 14.80 40.50 -31.77
CA PHE A 621 14.69 39.05 -31.97
C PHE A 621 13.41 38.68 -32.72
N PRO A 622 13.27 39.09 -34.00
CA PRO A 622 12.06 38.89 -34.79
C PRO A 622 11.74 37.42 -35.08
N SER A 623 12.68 36.49 -34.85
CA SER A 623 12.44 35.04 -34.94
C SER A 623 12.09 34.38 -33.60
N ALA A 624 12.41 35.00 -32.47
CA ALA A 624 12.21 34.41 -31.15
C ALA A 624 10.74 34.36 -30.77
N THR A 625 10.29 33.29 -30.13
CA THR A 625 8.97 33.27 -29.48
C THR A 625 9.02 34.13 -28.21
N ILE A 626 8.04 35.02 -28.04
CA ILE A 626 7.95 35.90 -26.86
C ILE A 626 6.85 35.37 -25.93
N VAL A 627 7.22 35.10 -24.68
CA VAL A 627 6.34 34.58 -23.62
C VAL A 627 6.61 35.36 -22.33
N GLY A 628 5.65 35.43 -21.42
CA GLY A 628 5.83 36.09 -20.12
C GLY A 628 4.80 35.66 -19.09
N ASP A 629 4.88 36.26 -17.91
CA ASP A 629 4.01 35.98 -16.75
C ASP A 629 3.18 37.21 -16.33
N ASP A 630 2.40 37.07 -15.25
CA ASP A 630 1.65 38.13 -14.59
C ASP A 630 0.53 38.76 -15.43
N TRP A 631 -0.12 37.96 -16.28
CA TRP A 631 -1.28 38.37 -17.08
C TRP A 631 -2.47 38.88 -16.24
N ASP A 632 -2.55 38.48 -14.98
CA ASP A 632 -3.55 38.95 -14.03
C ASP A 632 -3.27 40.39 -13.55
N TRP A 633 -2.04 40.89 -13.67
CA TRP A 633 -1.70 42.28 -13.39
C TRP A 633 -2.18 43.21 -14.52
N ASP A 634 -2.94 44.24 -14.16
CA ASP A 634 -3.51 45.19 -15.11
C ASP A 634 -2.43 45.91 -15.94
N GLY A 635 -1.29 46.26 -15.34
CA GLY A 635 -0.16 46.91 -16.02
C GLY A 635 0.43 46.04 -17.12
N VAL A 636 0.70 44.76 -16.82
CA VAL A 636 1.24 43.78 -17.76
C VAL A 636 0.24 43.50 -18.88
N ARG A 637 -1.01 43.17 -18.53
CA ARG A 637 -2.05 42.82 -19.51
C ARG A 637 -2.33 43.95 -20.49
N THR A 638 -2.46 45.18 -19.99
CA THR A 638 -2.73 46.35 -20.86
C THR A 638 -1.52 46.71 -21.72
N ALA A 639 -0.30 46.57 -21.21
CA ALA A 639 0.94 46.77 -21.97
C ALA A 639 1.05 45.78 -23.14
N VAL A 640 0.93 44.48 -22.88
CA VAL A 640 1.01 43.45 -23.93
C VAL A 640 -0.09 43.66 -24.97
N GLN A 641 -1.33 43.94 -24.54
CA GLN A 641 -2.43 44.24 -25.46
C GLN A 641 -2.17 45.48 -26.33
N SER A 642 -1.56 46.52 -25.75
CA SER A 642 -1.17 47.73 -26.47
C SER A 642 -0.15 47.43 -27.57
N VAL A 643 0.95 46.74 -27.23
CA VAL A 643 2.02 46.40 -28.19
C VAL A 643 1.51 45.48 -29.29
N VAL A 644 0.75 44.45 -28.93
CA VAL A 644 0.18 43.49 -29.89
C VAL A 644 -0.78 44.18 -30.87
N LYS A 645 -1.60 45.12 -30.38
CA LYS A 645 -2.49 45.92 -31.23
C LYS A 645 -1.72 46.86 -32.15
N GLU A 646 -0.71 47.55 -31.64
CA GLU A 646 0.13 48.47 -32.42
C GLU A 646 0.88 47.73 -33.55
N ARG A 647 1.37 46.52 -33.26
CA ARG A 647 2.17 45.70 -34.19
C ARG A 647 1.33 44.78 -35.09
N GLY A 648 0.01 44.76 -34.92
CA GLY A 648 -0.89 43.88 -35.68
C GLY A 648 -0.71 42.38 -35.38
N LEU A 649 -0.25 42.03 -34.19
CA LEU A 649 -0.01 40.65 -33.74
C LEU A 649 -1.23 40.10 -32.97
N LYS A 650 -1.12 38.88 -32.47
CA LYS A 650 -2.08 38.31 -31.50
C LYS A 650 -1.36 37.88 -30.21
N HIS A 651 -2.13 37.59 -29.17
CA HIS A 651 -1.64 36.95 -27.95
C HIS A 651 -2.56 35.81 -27.53
N GLU A 652 -2.00 34.86 -26.80
CA GLU A 652 -2.72 33.81 -26.08
C GLU A 652 -2.32 33.90 -24.60
N SER A 653 -3.25 33.61 -23.69
CA SER A 653 -2.94 33.52 -22.25
C SER A 653 -3.58 32.29 -21.61
N HIS A 654 -2.90 31.76 -20.59
CA HIS A 654 -3.33 30.61 -19.81
C HIS A 654 -2.93 30.78 -18.35
N GLY A 655 -3.91 31.01 -17.48
CA GLY A 655 -3.65 31.42 -16.10
C GLY A 655 -2.98 32.80 -16.06
N THR A 656 -1.84 32.89 -15.38
CA THR A 656 -0.99 34.11 -15.32
C THR A 656 -0.02 34.20 -16.50
N GLY A 657 0.23 33.11 -17.23
CA GLY A 657 1.15 33.11 -18.37
C GLY A 657 0.53 33.65 -19.66
N TRP A 658 1.34 34.30 -20.50
CA TRP A 658 0.94 34.79 -21.83
C TRP A 658 2.03 34.61 -22.88
N LYS A 659 1.66 34.52 -24.16
CA LYS A 659 2.60 34.49 -25.29
C LYS A 659 2.11 35.30 -26.47
N ILE A 660 3.05 35.85 -27.25
CA ILE A 660 2.76 36.54 -28.51
C ILE A 660 2.70 35.52 -29.65
N VAL A 661 1.65 35.65 -30.47
CA VAL A 661 1.42 34.82 -31.65
C VAL A 661 1.58 35.71 -32.88
N ARG A 662 2.55 35.36 -33.73
CA ARG A 662 2.83 36.05 -34.99
C ARG A 662 1.92 35.60 -36.11
#